data_AF-A0A662H0C8-F1
#
_entry.id   AF-A0A662H0C8-F1
#
_cell.length_a   1.000
_cell.length_b   1.000
_cell.length_c   1.000
_cell.angle_alpha   90.00
_cell.angle_beta   90.00
_cell.angle_gamma   90.00
#
_symmetry.space_group_name_H-M   'P 1'
#
loop_
_entity.id
_entity.type
_entity.pdbx_description
1 polymer ?
#
loop_
_entity_poly.entity_id
_entity_poly.type
_entity_poly.pdbx_seq_one_letter_code
_entity_poly.pdbx_strand_id
1 'polypeptide(L)'
;MGEVAPGPTLKDFFVEFFKTFQTADGEYKYRARIAQMPIYKQRSLIVDFDDLLSYSREVASMLVDEPRRVIEEASMAVREVMMVENREYAELYERLTARFKGVPNAVPLRGVRSAHIGKLIVVEGIVTRMSPVKQQLVEAVFECTRCGEEIRVPQSEEGLVMPPACPNCSKEKRKPSFRLVPEKSKFIDWQKLVLQERPEELPPGQLPRSIEVVLKEDLVDVVRPGDRAAVTGILCVRREGARREAAPLFKVYIDANYVDVSSKEAYDVEITPEDEKFILELSKDPYIREKIVASIAPSIHGYEKIKEAIACLLFGGEPKVFPDGVRVRGDIHILLVGDPGVGKSQILRYVASIAPRGIYTTGKGSTAAGLTAAVVREKSTGDFYLEAGALVLADGGVACIDEFDKMDPRDRVSIHEAMEQQSYHPSVEVLLADGTKVEIGRLVDELMERHRSEVVSGIRCQILPLREPIEVLALDLDSLELRRVRVDRVSRHVAPDEFVEIEFSNGRRILVTPEHPVFVLREGRLATVPAIEVEVGDLVPGVGELPLERRGGALPVPALRPGEGRVPREVLGGPREVVREFLRAAFARHGEVQRDGAAFTAPSRGLAEDYQDLLLRLGVLSSIRRRAGGYEVRVADESLDRFREEVLGAQGAEGSEG
;
A
#
# COMPACT_ATOMS: atom_id res chain seq x y z
N MET A 1 -1.43 13.46 69.18
CA MET A 1 -2.01 13.34 67.83
C MET A 1 -1.35 12.13 67.21
N GLY A 2 -2.06 11.00 67.17
CA GLY A 2 -1.50 9.73 66.71
C GLY A 2 -1.21 9.78 65.22
N GLU A 3 0.02 9.39 64.85
CA GLU A 3 0.42 9.11 63.48
C GLU A 3 -0.44 7.95 62.98
N VAL A 4 -1.28 8.24 61.99
CA VAL A 4 -2.05 7.25 61.26
C VAL A 4 -1.03 6.47 60.43
N ALA A 5 -0.89 5.17 60.68
CA ALA A 5 -0.08 4.27 59.88
C ALA A 5 -0.44 4.44 58.38
N PRO A 6 0.53 4.48 57.45
CA PRO A 6 0.20 4.52 56.04
C PRO A 6 -0.61 3.26 55.71
N GLY A 7 -1.82 3.45 55.19
CA GLY A 7 -2.62 2.34 54.67
C GLY A 7 -1.85 1.55 53.62
N PRO A 8 -2.24 0.30 53.32
CA PRO A 8 -1.58 -0.52 52.31
C PRO A 8 -1.45 0.27 51.01
N THR A 9 -0.27 0.26 50.41
CA THR A 9 -0.05 1.01 49.17
C THR A 9 -0.80 0.31 48.03
N LEU A 10 -1.26 1.08 47.02
CA LEU A 10 -1.93 0.52 45.83
C LEU A 10 -1.08 -0.56 45.16
N LYS A 11 0.24 -0.41 45.22
CA LYS A 11 1.21 -1.39 44.76
C LYS A 11 1.09 -2.73 45.49
N ASP A 12 1.08 -2.71 46.83
CA ASP A 12 0.98 -3.93 47.66
C ASP A 12 -0.32 -4.68 47.36
N PHE A 13 -1.41 -3.93 47.16
CA PHE A 13 -2.70 -4.49 46.75
C PHE A 13 -2.60 -5.23 45.41
N PHE A 14 -1.97 -4.65 44.39
CA PHE A 14 -1.81 -5.33 43.09
C PHE A 14 -0.86 -6.53 43.17
N VAL A 15 0.20 -6.46 43.99
CA VAL A 15 1.09 -7.61 44.23
C VAL A 15 0.32 -8.76 44.87
N GLU A 16 -0.55 -8.47 45.85
CA GLU A 16 -1.41 -9.48 46.45
C GLU A 16 -2.41 -10.03 45.43
N PHE A 17 -3.12 -9.17 44.71
CA PHE A 17 -4.08 -9.55 43.67
C PHE A 17 -3.47 -10.50 42.62
N PHE A 18 -2.28 -10.18 42.08
CA PHE A 18 -1.63 -11.03 41.09
C PHE A 18 -1.17 -12.39 41.65
N LYS A 19 -0.96 -12.51 42.97
CA LYS A 19 -0.57 -13.75 43.63
C LYS A 19 -1.75 -14.59 44.09
N THR A 20 -2.83 -13.97 44.55
CA THR A 20 -3.92 -14.65 45.27
C THR A 20 -5.16 -14.90 44.41
N PHE A 21 -5.37 -14.15 43.33
CA PHE A 21 -6.57 -14.28 42.51
C PHE A 21 -6.69 -15.67 41.86
N GLN A 22 -7.82 -16.32 42.09
CA GLN A 22 -8.16 -17.64 41.56
C GLN A 22 -9.42 -17.55 40.70
N THR A 23 -9.44 -18.29 39.58
CA THR A 23 -10.64 -18.50 38.78
C THR A 23 -11.58 -19.50 39.47
N ALA A 24 -12.82 -19.64 38.94
CA ALA A 24 -13.79 -20.61 39.43
C ALA A 24 -13.24 -22.07 39.45
N ASP A 25 -12.25 -22.37 38.61
CA ASP A 25 -11.59 -23.66 38.49
C ASP A 25 -10.44 -23.87 39.51
N GLY A 26 -10.15 -22.88 40.36
CA GLY A 26 -9.10 -22.93 41.38
C GLY A 26 -7.69 -22.63 40.88
N GLU A 27 -7.52 -22.23 39.62
CA GLU A 27 -6.22 -21.87 39.04
C GLU A 27 -5.85 -20.40 39.28
N TYR A 28 -4.57 -20.15 39.55
CA TYR A 28 -4.03 -18.79 39.69
C TYR A 28 -3.78 -18.14 38.32
N LYS A 29 -4.84 -17.59 37.72
CA LYS A 29 -4.86 -17.00 36.36
C LYS A 29 -3.71 -16.03 36.10
N TYR A 30 -3.51 -15.02 36.95
CA TYR A 30 -2.50 -13.98 36.74
C TYR A 30 -1.07 -14.49 36.96
N ARG A 31 -0.86 -15.39 37.92
CA ARG A 31 0.43 -16.02 38.13
C ARG A 31 0.85 -16.87 36.94
N ALA A 32 -0.08 -17.65 36.38
CA ALA A 32 0.17 -18.43 35.17
C ALA A 32 0.49 -17.51 33.96
N ARG A 33 -0.27 -16.42 33.77
CA ARG A 33 0.02 -15.42 32.72
C ARG A 33 1.39 -14.78 32.89
N ILE A 34 1.77 -14.38 34.09
CA ILE A 34 3.11 -13.80 34.38
C ILE A 34 4.22 -14.82 34.07
N ALA A 35 4.04 -16.09 34.45
CA ALA A 35 5.01 -17.15 34.13
C ALA A 35 5.14 -17.41 32.61
N GLN A 36 4.10 -17.14 31.83
CA GLN A 36 4.12 -17.26 30.36
C GLN A 36 4.77 -16.06 29.66
N MET A 37 4.81 -14.87 30.27
CA MET A 37 5.37 -13.67 29.63
C MET A 37 6.83 -13.86 29.15
N PRO A 38 7.75 -14.47 29.92
CA PRO A 38 9.10 -14.74 29.43
C PRO A 38 9.15 -15.73 28.26
N ILE A 39 8.24 -16.70 28.22
CA ILE A 39 8.18 -17.73 27.18
C ILE A 39 7.82 -17.09 25.83
N TYR A 40 6.79 -16.24 25.82
CA TYR A 40 6.32 -15.54 24.63
C TYR A 40 7.02 -14.20 24.37
N LYS A 41 8.02 -13.84 25.19
CA LYS A 41 8.74 -12.56 25.13
C LYS A 41 7.80 -11.34 25.17
N GLN A 42 6.74 -11.43 25.95
CA GLN A 42 5.75 -10.37 26.12
C GLN A 42 6.20 -9.36 27.18
N ARG A 43 5.88 -8.09 26.96
CA ARG A 43 6.19 -6.97 27.87
C ARG A 43 4.97 -6.47 28.65
N SER A 44 3.79 -6.94 28.29
CA SER A 44 2.52 -6.50 28.87
C SER A 44 1.76 -7.65 29.51
N LEU A 45 1.07 -7.34 30.62
CA LEU A 45 0.15 -8.25 31.29
C LEU A 45 -1.28 -7.77 31.05
N ILE A 46 -2.12 -8.61 30.48
CA ILE A 46 -3.54 -8.32 30.30
C ILE A 46 -4.30 -8.67 31.58
N VAL A 47 -4.98 -7.67 32.13
CA VAL A 47 -5.80 -7.70 33.34
C VAL A 47 -7.25 -7.43 32.97
N ASP A 48 -8.14 -8.35 33.33
CA ASP A 48 -9.57 -8.21 33.04
C ASP A 48 -10.23 -7.33 34.12
N PHE A 49 -11.03 -6.34 33.70
CA PHE A 49 -11.65 -5.37 34.61
C PHE A 49 -12.65 -6.04 35.56
N ASP A 50 -13.39 -7.05 35.10
CA ASP A 50 -14.34 -7.80 35.91
C ASP A 50 -13.67 -8.55 37.07
N ASP A 51 -12.48 -9.10 36.83
CA ASP A 51 -11.67 -9.75 37.86
C ASP A 51 -11.28 -8.72 38.94
N LEU A 52 -10.84 -7.54 38.53
CA LEU A 52 -10.50 -6.44 39.46
C LEU A 52 -11.73 -5.96 40.24
N LEU A 53 -12.88 -5.83 39.57
CA LEU A 53 -14.14 -5.41 40.18
C LEU A 53 -14.64 -6.42 41.22
N SER A 54 -14.46 -7.71 40.96
CA SER A 54 -14.83 -8.79 41.88
C SER A 54 -13.95 -8.79 43.14
N TYR A 55 -12.67 -8.45 43.00
CA TYR A 55 -11.71 -8.43 44.11
C TYR A 55 -11.79 -7.12 44.92
N SER A 56 -11.82 -5.96 44.26
CA SER A 56 -12.01 -4.66 44.91
C SER A 56 -12.72 -3.64 44.02
N ARG A 57 -13.91 -3.23 44.45
CA ARG A 57 -14.68 -2.17 43.80
C ARG A 57 -14.02 -0.79 43.90
N GLU A 58 -13.30 -0.53 44.98
CA GLU A 58 -12.66 0.76 45.22
C GLU A 58 -11.54 0.99 44.20
N VAL A 59 -10.68 0.01 43.99
CA VAL A 59 -9.56 0.10 43.02
C VAL A 59 -10.09 0.11 41.58
N ALA A 60 -11.15 -0.64 41.28
CA ALA A 60 -11.80 -0.60 39.98
C ALA A 60 -12.41 0.79 39.66
N SER A 61 -13.01 1.46 40.65
CA SER A 61 -13.47 2.86 40.52
C SER A 61 -12.30 3.82 40.30
N MET A 62 -11.23 3.68 41.08
CA MET A 62 -10.03 4.50 40.92
C MET A 62 -9.38 4.33 39.54
N LEU A 63 -9.43 3.13 38.95
CA LEU A 63 -8.92 2.89 37.61
C LEU A 63 -9.67 3.71 36.54
N VAL A 64 -10.97 3.93 36.71
CA VAL A 64 -11.77 4.72 35.76
C VAL A 64 -11.54 6.23 35.95
N ASP A 65 -11.47 6.70 37.19
CA ASP A 65 -11.34 8.12 37.51
C ASP A 65 -9.89 8.65 37.47
N GLU A 66 -8.91 7.86 37.94
CA GLU A 66 -7.48 8.19 37.99
C GLU A 66 -6.60 7.10 37.34
N PRO A 67 -6.81 6.77 36.05
CA PRO A 67 -6.14 5.65 35.40
C PRO A 67 -4.61 5.73 35.40
N ARG A 68 -4.03 6.92 35.22
CA ARG A 68 -2.56 7.10 35.10
C ARG A 68 -1.83 6.54 36.31
N ARG A 69 -2.31 6.86 37.52
CA ARG A 69 -1.71 6.42 38.77
C ARG A 69 -1.89 4.92 38.95
N VAL A 70 -3.10 4.41 38.70
CA VAL A 70 -3.40 2.98 38.89
C VAL A 70 -2.62 2.11 37.91
N ILE A 71 -2.52 2.50 36.63
CA ILE A 71 -1.74 1.77 35.61
C ILE A 71 -0.26 1.76 35.97
N GLU A 72 0.29 2.87 36.45
CA GLU A 72 1.70 2.95 36.84
C GLU A 72 2.00 2.04 38.05
N GLU A 73 1.18 2.10 39.10
CA GLU A 73 1.32 1.24 40.29
C GLU A 73 1.13 -0.26 39.95
N ALA A 74 0.15 -0.59 39.11
CA ALA A 74 -0.07 -1.95 38.64
C ALA A 74 1.14 -2.46 37.82
N SER A 75 1.70 -1.62 36.96
CA SER A 75 2.90 -1.93 36.16
C SER A 75 4.12 -2.19 37.05
N MET A 76 4.29 -1.41 38.13
CA MET A 76 5.34 -1.65 39.13
C MET A 76 5.12 -2.97 39.88
N ALA A 77 3.86 -3.31 40.23
CA ALA A 77 3.52 -4.56 40.88
C ALA A 77 3.81 -5.78 39.97
N VAL A 78 3.51 -5.70 38.67
CA VAL A 78 3.86 -6.75 37.69
C VAL A 78 5.36 -7.00 37.69
N ARG A 79 6.17 -5.94 37.68
CA ARG A 79 7.64 -6.04 37.73
C ARG A 79 8.13 -6.71 39.02
N GLU A 80 7.54 -6.38 40.16
CA GLU A 80 7.93 -6.97 41.44
C GLU A 80 7.61 -8.48 41.50
N VAL A 81 6.43 -8.88 41.00
CA VAL A 81 6.09 -10.31 40.90
C VAL A 81 7.02 -11.03 39.91
N MET A 82 7.34 -10.39 38.78
CA MET A 82 8.29 -10.93 37.79
C MET A 82 9.70 -11.09 38.37
N MET A 83 10.17 -10.18 39.22
CA MET A 83 11.48 -10.31 39.89
C MET A 83 11.59 -11.56 40.77
N VAL A 84 10.46 -12.04 41.33
CA VAL A 84 10.41 -13.25 42.14
C VAL A 84 10.38 -14.50 41.27
N GLU A 85 9.57 -14.51 40.21
CA GLU A 85 9.41 -15.68 39.33
C GLU A 85 10.59 -15.85 38.35
N ASN A 86 11.06 -14.75 37.75
CA ASN A 86 12.18 -14.76 36.80
C ASN A 86 12.97 -13.44 36.81
N ARG A 87 14.02 -13.40 37.62
CA ARG A 87 14.89 -12.22 37.80
C ARG A 87 15.59 -11.77 36.52
N GLU A 88 16.08 -12.70 35.70
CA GLU A 88 16.82 -12.37 34.47
C GLU A 88 15.92 -11.60 33.48
N TYR A 89 14.66 -12.01 33.35
CA TYR A 89 13.69 -11.36 32.46
C TYR A 89 13.28 -9.97 32.96
N ALA A 90 13.14 -9.80 34.29
CA ALA A 90 12.81 -8.52 34.91
C ALA A 90 13.97 -7.50 34.89
N GLU A 91 15.21 -7.96 34.74
CA GLU A 91 16.40 -7.12 34.53
C GLU A 91 16.57 -6.72 33.05
N LEU A 92 16.13 -7.58 32.11
CA LEU A 92 16.18 -7.30 30.67
C LEU A 92 15.21 -6.18 30.26
N TYR A 93 14.01 -6.13 30.85
CA TYR A 93 13.00 -5.12 30.57
C TYR A 93 12.80 -4.19 31.76
N GLU A 94 13.20 -2.93 31.61
CA GLU A 94 13.12 -1.91 32.68
C GLU A 94 11.67 -1.55 33.06
N ARG A 95 10.72 -1.75 32.14
CA ARG A 95 9.28 -1.53 32.33
C ARG A 95 8.47 -2.70 31.78
N LEU A 96 7.52 -3.18 32.60
CA LEU A 96 6.46 -4.10 32.21
C LEU A 96 5.13 -3.37 32.42
N THR A 97 4.25 -3.41 31.43
CA THR A 97 3.05 -2.56 31.40
C THR A 97 1.80 -3.38 31.69
N ALA A 98 0.98 -2.96 32.65
CA ALA A 98 -0.32 -3.58 32.90
C ALA A 98 -1.37 -3.00 31.93
N ARG A 99 -2.03 -3.87 31.15
CA ARG A 99 -3.08 -3.50 30.19
C ARG A 99 -4.42 -4.00 30.68
N PHE A 100 -5.43 -3.13 30.65
CA PHE A 100 -6.76 -3.42 31.20
C PHE A 100 -7.76 -3.70 30.09
N LYS A 101 -8.42 -4.86 30.12
CA LYS A 101 -9.43 -5.31 29.17
C LYS A 101 -10.83 -5.27 29.81
N GLY A 102 -11.86 -5.01 28.99
CA GLY A 102 -13.26 -5.16 29.42
C GLY A 102 -13.79 -4.03 30.30
N VAL A 103 -13.27 -2.80 30.15
CA VAL A 103 -13.76 -1.66 30.92
C VAL A 103 -15.17 -1.28 30.44
N PRO A 104 -16.19 -1.22 31.30
CA PRO A 104 -17.60 -1.05 30.88
C PRO A 104 -17.94 0.37 30.39
N ASN A 105 -17.00 1.31 30.43
CA ASN A 105 -17.22 2.71 30.07
C ASN A 105 -17.07 2.94 28.55
N ALA A 106 -17.92 2.27 27.76
CA ALA A 106 -18.00 2.44 26.32
C ALA A 106 -18.68 3.77 25.98
N VAL A 107 -17.94 4.67 25.32
CA VAL A 107 -18.41 5.99 24.91
C VAL A 107 -18.35 6.07 23.39
N PRO A 108 -19.47 6.33 22.69
CA PRO A 108 -19.44 6.61 21.26
C PRO A 108 -18.52 7.78 20.96
N LEU A 109 -17.79 7.76 19.84
CA LEU A 109 -16.88 8.85 19.46
C LEU A 109 -17.56 10.23 19.45
N ARG A 110 -18.84 10.29 19.05
CA ARG A 110 -19.68 11.50 19.11
C ARG A 110 -20.00 11.97 20.53
N GLY A 111 -20.05 11.04 21.48
CA GLY A 111 -20.34 11.25 22.89
C GLY A 111 -19.15 11.73 23.71
N VAL A 112 -17.93 11.71 23.14
CA VAL A 112 -16.73 12.21 23.82
C VAL A 112 -16.87 13.72 24.10
N ARG A 113 -16.75 14.06 25.38
CA ARG A 113 -16.95 15.41 25.95
C ARG A 113 -15.91 15.70 27.02
N SER A 114 -15.85 16.95 27.48
CA SER A 114 -14.93 17.40 28.53
C SER A 114 -15.01 16.61 29.83
N ALA A 115 -16.18 16.05 30.18
CA ALA A 115 -16.36 15.22 31.37
C ALA A 115 -15.48 13.95 31.41
N HIS A 116 -14.98 13.51 30.24
CA HIS A 116 -14.17 12.30 30.10
C HIS A 116 -12.67 12.60 30.10
N ILE A 117 -12.24 13.87 30.16
CA ILE A 117 -10.83 14.24 30.14
C ILE A 117 -10.14 13.65 31.38
N GLY A 118 -9.03 12.95 31.17
CA GLY A 118 -8.25 12.30 32.23
C GLY A 118 -8.81 10.97 32.70
N LYS A 119 -9.99 10.54 32.23
CA LYS A 119 -10.63 9.27 32.60
C LYS A 119 -10.31 8.16 31.61
N LEU A 120 -10.48 6.92 32.05
CA LEU A 120 -10.38 5.73 31.20
C LEU A 120 -11.71 5.53 30.47
N ILE A 121 -11.66 5.55 29.13
CA ILE A 121 -12.80 5.33 28.27
C ILE A 121 -12.51 4.22 27.27
N VAL A 122 -13.57 3.54 26.84
CA VAL A 122 -13.52 2.64 25.70
C VAL A 122 -14.18 3.34 24.53
N VAL A 123 -13.47 3.44 23.41
CA VAL A 123 -14.02 3.95 22.15
C VAL A 123 -13.91 2.88 21.09
N GLU A 124 -14.96 2.74 20.30
CA GLU A 124 -15.03 1.78 19.22
C GLU A 124 -15.10 2.50 17.88
N GLY A 125 -14.45 1.93 16.88
CA GLY A 125 -14.48 2.48 15.54
C GLY A 125 -13.66 1.69 14.54
N ILE A 126 -13.51 2.27 13.36
CA ILE A 126 -12.69 1.73 12.26
C ILE A 126 -11.42 2.56 12.17
N VAL A 127 -10.27 1.91 12.05
CA VAL A 127 -9.00 2.61 11.85
C VAL A 127 -8.90 3.04 10.39
N THR A 128 -8.94 4.35 10.14
CA THR A 128 -8.91 4.90 8.77
C THR A 128 -7.52 5.32 8.34
N ARG A 129 -6.76 5.91 9.26
CA ARG A 129 -5.39 6.38 8.98
C ARG A 129 -4.41 5.92 10.03
N MET A 130 -3.19 5.64 9.60
CA MET A 130 -2.10 5.24 10.48
C MET A 130 -0.79 5.89 10.05
N SER A 131 -0.03 6.38 11.03
CA SER A 131 1.34 6.84 10.80
C SER A 131 2.30 5.66 10.71
N PRO A 132 3.46 5.80 10.05
CA PRO A 132 4.56 4.87 10.25
C PRO A 132 4.97 4.85 11.73
N VAL A 133 5.61 3.75 12.13
CA VAL A 133 6.21 3.61 13.46
C VAL A 133 7.36 4.60 13.60
N LYS A 134 7.40 5.31 14.71
CA LYS A 134 8.44 6.30 15.05
C LYS A 134 8.98 6.02 16.43
N GLN A 135 10.15 6.58 16.73
CA GLN A 135 10.78 6.50 18.04
C GLN A 135 10.52 7.79 18.82
N GLN A 136 9.78 7.69 19.92
CA GLN A 136 9.58 8.79 20.85
C GLN A 136 10.66 8.78 21.93
N LEU A 137 11.28 9.93 22.16
CA LEU A 137 12.22 10.15 23.24
C LEU A 137 11.46 10.30 24.57
N VAL A 138 11.69 9.39 25.52
CA VAL A 138 11.06 9.40 26.87
C VAL A 138 12.03 9.87 27.93
N GLU A 139 13.31 9.55 27.79
CA GLU A 139 14.37 10.00 28.69
C GLU A 139 15.52 10.54 27.85
N ALA A 140 15.72 11.86 27.91
CA ALA A 140 16.81 12.53 27.20
C ALA A 140 18.03 12.64 28.10
N VAL A 141 19.18 12.22 27.60
CA VAL A 141 20.47 12.48 28.24
C VAL A 141 21.09 13.71 27.61
N PHE A 142 21.26 14.75 28.41
CA PHE A 142 21.91 15.99 28.02
C PHE A 142 23.31 16.06 28.61
N GLU A 143 24.30 16.28 27.76
CA GLU A 143 25.67 16.55 28.18
C GLU A 143 25.88 18.06 28.27
N CYS A 144 26.39 18.54 29.40
CA CYS A 144 26.80 19.93 29.53
C CYS A 144 28.10 20.16 28.75
N THR A 145 28.09 21.06 27.77
CA THR A 145 29.28 21.32 26.93
C THR A 145 30.44 21.98 27.67
N ARG A 146 30.31 22.27 28.98
CA ARG A 146 31.34 22.91 29.82
C ARG A 146 31.99 21.96 30.80
N CYS A 147 31.20 21.15 31.49
CA CYS A 147 31.72 20.22 32.52
C CYS A 147 31.62 18.75 32.11
N GLY A 148 30.98 18.42 30.99
CA GLY A 148 30.76 17.04 30.56
C GLY A 148 29.75 16.26 31.41
N GLU A 149 29.07 16.93 32.37
CA GLU A 149 28.07 16.27 33.23
C GLU A 149 26.86 15.81 32.41
N GLU A 150 26.46 14.56 32.62
CA GLU A 150 25.29 13.94 31.99
C GLU A 150 24.06 14.12 32.85
N ILE A 151 23.05 14.79 32.29
CA ILE A 151 21.80 15.09 32.98
C ILE A 151 20.68 14.37 32.27
N ARG A 152 20.03 13.44 32.97
CA ARG A 152 18.85 12.75 32.46
C ARG A 152 17.61 13.56 32.78
N VAL A 153 16.83 13.89 31.76
CA VAL A 153 15.57 14.63 31.91
C VAL A 153 14.45 13.84 31.25
N PRO A 154 13.41 13.46 32.00
CA PRO A 154 12.20 12.87 31.42
C PRO A 154 11.60 13.83 30.41
N GLN A 155 11.28 13.31 29.23
CA GLN A 155 10.67 14.07 28.15
C GLN A 155 9.18 13.78 28.11
N SER A 156 8.40 14.84 27.93
CA SER A 156 6.97 14.75 27.65
C SER A 156 6.71 14.69 26.15
N GLU A 157 5.48 14.35 25.76
CA GLU A 157 5.01 14.43 24.37
C GLU A 157 5.06 15.87 23.80
N GLU A 158 5.03 16.88 24.67
CA GLU A 158 5.04 18.29 24.27
C GLU A 158 6.46 18.86 24.18
N GLY A 159 7.16 18.48 23.11
CA GLY A 159 8.45 19.06 22.73
C GLY A 159 9.63 18.67 23.64
N LEU A 160 10.83 19.09 23.24
CA LEU A 160 12.05 18.78 23.96
C LEU A 160 12.19 19.70 25.18
N VAL A 161 12.06 19.13 26.38
CA VAL A 161 12.28 19.81 27.66
C VAL A 161 13.77 19.79 27.95
N MET A 162 14.39 20.98 27.91
CA MET A 162 15.80 21.14 28.27
C MET A 162 15.98 21.22 29.79
N PRO A 163 17.11 20.73 30.33
CA PRO A 163 17.43 20.90 31.75
C PRO A 163 17.50 22.40 32.11
N PRO A 164 16.89 22.84 33.22
CA PRO A 164 16.89 24.26 33.60
C PRO A 164 18.28 24.77 34.02
N ALA A 165 19.10 23.90 34.65
CA ALA A 165 20.45 24.23 35.07
C ALA A 165 21.32 22.98 35.16
N CYS A 166 22.64 23.16 35.04
CA CYS A 166 23.61 22.09 35.26
C CYS A 166 24.00 22.06 36.75
N PRO A 167 23.92 20.91 37.45
CA PRO A 167 24.25 20.82 38.88
C PRO A 167 25.66 21.33 39.20
N ASN A 168 26.61 21.13 38.29
CA ASN A 168 28.01 21.48 38.48
C ASN A 168 28.32 22.95 38.08
N CYS A 169 27.67 23.46 37.03
CA CYS A 169 27.92 24.81 36.51
C CYS A 169 26.92 25.88 36.99
N SER A 170 25.88 25.54 37.76
CA SER A 170 24.82 26.47 38.19
C SER A 170 25.31 27.63 39.08
N LYS A 171 26.58 27.65 39.47
CA LYS A 171 27.21 28.75 40.23
C LYS A 171 27.65 29.92 39.35
N GLU A 172 27.80 29.74 38.04
CA GLU A 172 28.15 30.82 37.11
C GLU A 172 26.88 31.44 36.49
N LYS A 173 26.68 32.76 36.66
CA LYS A 173 25.55 33.55 36.13
C LYS A 173 25.50 33.64 34.59
N ARG A 174 25.56 32.53 33.86
CA ARG A 174 25.45 32.47 32.39
C ARG A 174 24.58 31.29 31.95
N LYS A 175 23.90 31.45 30.82
CA LYS A 175 23.02 30.41 30.26
C LYS A 175 23.83 29.14 29.97
N PRO A 176 23.47 27.99 30.56
CA PRO A 176 24.11 26.72 30.25
C PRO A 176 23.76 26.28 28.82
N SER A 177 24.73 25.71 28.12
CA SER A 177 24.55 25.07 26.82
C SER A 177 24.60 23.56 27.00
N PHE A 178 23.53 22.90 26.58
CA PHE A 178 23.36 21.45 26.67
C PHE A 178 23.34 20.85 25.27
N ARG A 179 23.98 19.68 25.11
CA ARG A 179 23.91 18.86 23.90
C ARG A 179 23.11 17.61 24.22
N LEU A 180 22.10 17.31 23.41
CA LEU A 180 21.41 16.02 23.50
C LEU A 180 22.35 14.91 23.01
N VAL A 181 22.45 13.82 23.77
CA VAL A 181 23.20 12.62 23.41
C VAL A 181 22.19 11.51 23.09
N PRO A 182 21.84 11.28 21.81
CA PRO A 182 20.82 10.31 21.44
C PRO A 182 21.19 8.88 21.86
N GLU A 183 22.47 8.51 21.77
CA GLU A 183 22.94 7.14 22.05
C GLU A 183 22.70 6.66 23.49
N LYS A 184 22.70 7.59 24.45
CA LYS A 184 22.42 7.30 25.87
C LYS A 184 20.98 7.56 26.26
N SER A 185 20.20 8.13 25.34
CA SER A 185 18.80 8.48 25.56
C SER A 185 17.90 7.27 25.34
N LYS A 186 16.77 7.22 26.04
CA LYS A 186 15.81 6.12 25.90
C LYS A 186 14.68 6.50 24.96
N PHE A 187 14.46 5.64 23.98
CA PHE A 187 13.39 5.74 23.01
C PHE A 187 12.39 4.62 23.20
N ILE A 188 11.11 4.92 22.98
CA ILE A 188 10.04 3.93 22.87
C ILE A 188 9.41 4.03 21.48
N ASP A 189 8.88 2.91 20.99
CA ASP A 189 8.09 2.92 19.77
C ASP A 189 6.77 3.67 19.99
N TRP A 190 6.43 4.47 19.00
CA TRP A 190 5.29 5.37 19.00
C TRP A 190 4.61 5.31 17.65
N GLN A 191 3.29 5.24 17.66
CA GLN A 191 2.48 5.24 16.46
C GLN A 191 1.18 5.99 16.71
N LYS A 192 0.72 6.72 15.70
CA LYS A 192 -0.57 7.39 15.74
C LYS A 192 -1.52 6.70 14.78
N LEU A 193 -2.73 6.44 15.25
CA LEU A 193 -3.85 6.03 14.42
C LEU A 193 -5.01 7.02 14.54
N VAL A 194 -5.87 7.02 13.53
CA VAL A 194 -7.12 7.78 13.51
C VAL A 194 -8.26 6.78 13.52
N LEU A 195 -9.03 6.80 14.61
CA LEU A 195 -10.20 5.96 14.79
C LEU A 195 -11.45 6.75 14.38
N GLN A 196 -12.24 6.20 13.47
CA GLN A 196 -13.46 6.82 12.95
C GLN A 196 -14.71 6.05 13.37
N GLU A 197 -15.82 6.77 13.53
CA GLU A 197 -17.14 6.17 13.74
C GLU A 197 -17.48 5.14 12.66
N ARG A 198 -18.14 4.07 13.09
CA ARG A 198 -18.67 3.03 12.21
C ARG A 198 -19.76 3.63 11.32
N PRO A 199 -19.76 3.38 9.99
CA PRO A 199 -20.77 3.91 9.08
C PRO A 199 -22.22 3.59 9.50
N GLU A 200 -22.43 2.45 10.15
CA GLU A 200 -23.73 1.96 10.61
C GLU A 200 -24.31 2.81 11.76
N GLU A 201 -23.46 3.47 12.54
CA GLU A 201 -23.84 4.32 13.67
C GLU A 201 -24.11 5.79 13.27
N LEU A 202 -23.92 6.14 12.00
CA LEU A 202 -24.00 7.53 11.53
C LEU A 202 -25.45 8.01 11.39
N PRO A 203 -25.82 9.13 12.04
CA PRO A 203 -27.09 9.80 11.77
C PRO A 203 -27.15 10.29 10.31
N PRO A 204 -28.31 10.21 9.64
CA PRO A 204 -28.45 10.61 8.25
C PRO A 204 -28.06 12.09 8.05
N GLY A 205 -27.16 12.33 7.09
CA GLY A 205 -26.72 13.67 6.69
C GLY A 205 -25.61 14.30 7.57
N GLN A 206 -25.07 13.58 8.56
CA GLN A 206 -23.93 14.07 9.35
C GLN A 206 -22.61 13.44 8.91
N LEU A 207 -21.52 14.21 9.01
CA LEU A 207 -20.18 13.70 8.77
C LEU A 207 -19.75 12.78 9.93
N PRO A 208 -19.00 11.69 9.63
CA PRO A 208 -18.39 10.86 10.66
C PRO A 208 -17.37 11.66 11.45
N ARG A 209 -17.32 11.42 12.77
CA ARG A 209 -16.26 11.97 13.61
C ARG A 209 -15.13 10.98 13.74
N SER A 210 -13.94 11.51 13.95
CA SER A 210 -12.72 10.75 14.15
C SER A 210 -11.93 11.31 15.33
N ILE A 211 -11.24 10.44 16.07
CA ILE A 211 -10.33 10.83 17.14
C ILE A 211 -8.93 10.27 16.86
N GLU A 212 -7.90 11.02 17.27
CA GLU A 212 -6.52 10.53 17.24
C GLU A 212 -6.29 9.62 18.44
N VAL A 213 -5.71 8.45 18.20
CA VAL A 213 -5.28 7.52 19.23
C VAL A 213 -3.77 7.32 19.08
N VAL A 214 -3.06 7.35 20.20
CA VAL A 214 -1.62 7.12 20.29
C VAL A 214 -1.38 5.74 20.86
N LEU A 215 -0.62 4.93 20.13
CA LEU A 215 -0.13 3.62 20.54
C LEU A 215 1.35 3.73 20.92
N LYS A 216 1.74 3.03 21.98
CA LYS A 216 3.10 3.03 22.53
C LYS A 216 3.58 1.59 22.76
N GLU A 217 4.89 1.40 22.62
CA GLU A 217 5.57 0.13 22.93
C GLU A 217 4.96 -1.06 22.18
N ASP A 218 4.46 -2.08 22.89
CA ASP A 218 3.94 -3.32 22.30
C ASP A 218 2.57 -3.22 21.62
N LEU A 219 1.86 -2.10 21.73
CA LEU A 219 0.62 -1.90 20.96
C LEU A 219 0.88 -1.47 19.52
N VAL A 220 2.09 -1.02 19.21
CA VAL A 220 2.45 -0.54 17.88
C VAL A 220 2.39 -1.69 16.87
N ASP A 221 1.88 -1.40 15.67
CA ASP A 221 1.73 -2.35 14.55
C ASP A 221 0.78 -3.53 14.82
N VAL A 222 -0.05 -3.46 15.87
CA VAL A 222 -1.10 -4.46 16.19
C VAL A 222 -2.34 -4.29 15.30
N VAL A 223 -2.65 -3.04 14.89
CA VAL A 223 -3.86 -2.70 14.14
C VAL A 223 -3.52 -2.31 12.72
N ARG A 224 -4.33 -2.72 11.75
CA ARG A 224 -4.17 -2.32 10.35
C ARG A 224 -5.24 -1.30 9.93
N PRO A 225 -4.95 -0.44 8.94
CA PRO A 225 -5.98 0.39 8.32
C PRO A 225 -7.12 -0.48 7.77
N GLY A 226 -8.36 -0.17 8.16
CA GLY A 226 -9.55 -0.93 7.81
C GLY A 226 -10.07 -1.85 8.93
N ASP A 227 -9.26 -2.13 9.95
CA ASP A 227 -9.68 -2.97 11.07
C ASP A 227 -10.67 -2.23 11.97
N ARG A 228 -11.62 -3.00 12.52
CA ARG A 228 -12.46 -2.57 13.64
C ARG A 228 -11.67 -2.78 14.93
N ALA A 229 -11.57 -1.72 15.72
CA ALA A 229 -10.82 -1.74 16.97
C ALA A 229 -11.64 -1.10 18.10
N ALA A 230 -11.65 -1.77 19.25
CA ALA A 230 -12.09 -1.22 20.52
C ALA A 230 -10.84 -0.78 21.30
N VAL A 231 -10.68 0.53 21.48
CA VAL A 231 -9.53 1.10 22.16
C VAL A 231 -9.94 1.49 23.58
N THR A 232 -9.32 0.86 24.57
CA THR A 232 -9.37 1.31 25.96
C THR A 232 -8.20 2.25 26.21
N GLY A 233 -8.48 3.50 26.55
CA GLY A 233 -7.44 4.50 26.71
C GLY A 233 -7.87 5.73 27.49
N ILE A 234 -6.90 6.57 27.80
CA ILE A 234 -7.09 7.77 28.60
C ILE A 234 -7.32 8.94 27.65
N LEU A 235 -8.40 9.70 27.85
CA LEU A 235 -8.65 10.89 27.05
C LEU A 235 -7.72 12.03 27.49
N CYS A 236 -6.80 12.40 26.62
CA CYS A 236 -5.82 13.46 26.80
C CYS A 236 -6.16 14.68 25.94
N VAL A 237 -5.63 15.83 26.35
CA VAL A 237 -5.73 17.08 25.60
C VAL A 237 -4.34 17.58 25.25
N ARG A 238 -4.16 18.05 24.02
CA ARG A 238 -2.94 18.71 23.56
C ARG A 238 -3.28 20.08 23.04
N ARG A 239 -2.40 21.05 23.29
CA ARG A 239 -2.58 22.40 22.75
C ARG A 239 -2.34 22.44 21.24
N GLU A 240 -3.24 23.06 20.49
CA GLU A 240 -3.10 23.21 19.04
C GLU A 240 -2.36 24.52 18.70
N GLY A 241 -1.09 24.42 18.32
CA GLY A 241 -0.34 25.51 17.70
C GLY A 241 0.03 26.70 18.60
N ALA A 242 1.27 27.18 18.46
CA ALA A 242 1.82 28.30 19.22
C ALA A 242 1.55 29.67 18.56
N ARG A 243 0.30 29.98 18.14
CA ARG A 243 -0.06 31.39 17.86
C ARG A 243 -0.52 32.05 19.15
N ARG A 244 0.23 33.08 19.59
CA ARG A 244 0.02 33.80 20.86
C ARG A 244 -1.35 34.47 21.02
N GLU A 245 -2.16 34.54 19.97
CA GLU A 245 -3.44 35.26 19.93
C GLU A 245 -4.66 34.38 19.57
N ALA A 246 -4.50 33.06 19.45
CA ALA A 246 -5.62 32.17 19.21
C ALA A 246 -6.36 31.85 20.53
N ALA A 247 -7.68 31.62 20.44
CA ALA A 247 -8.46 31.06 21.53
C ALA A 247 -7.79 29.77 22.06
N PRO A 248 -7.86 29.47 23.38
CA PRO A 248 -7.23 28.30 23.98
C PRO A 248 -7.98 27.02 23.60
N LEU A 249 -7.96 26.68 22.32
CA LEU A 249 -8.53 25.47 21.77
C LEU A 249 -7.52 24.34 21.95
N PHE A 250 -7.99 23.26 22.58
CA PHE A 250 -7.22 22.05 22.77
C PHE A 250 -7.80 20.97 21.87
N LYS A 251 -6.90 20.21 21.24
CA LYS A 251 -7.25 19.02 20.48
C LYS A 251 -7.22 17.82 21.41
N VAL A 252 -8.28 17.02 21.40
CA VAL A 252 -8.34 15.77 22.17
C VAL A 252 -7.67 14.63 21.41
N TYR A 253 -7.03 13.73 22.13
CA TYR A 253 -6.51 12.46 21.64
C TYR A 253 -6.60 11.42 22.75
N ILE A 254 -6.56 10.14 22.39
CA ILE A 254 -6.61 9.03 23.35
C ILE A 254 -5.22 8.41 23.45
N ASP A 255 -4.69 8.28 24.66
CA ASP A 255 -3.49 7.49 24.95
C ASP A 255 -3.93 6.06 25.24
N ALA A 256 -3.61 5.12 24.34
CA ALA A 256 -4.14 3.76 24.40
C ALA A 256 -3.44 2.92 25.47
N ASN A 257 -4.25 2.29 26.32
CA ASN A 257 -3.78 1.31 27.30
C ASN A 257 -3.98 -0.13 26.82
N TYR A 258 -5.06 -0.40 26.09
CA TYR A 258 -5.34 -1.70 25.50
C TYR A 258 -6.12 -1.50 24.20
N VAL A 259 -5.80 -2.32 23.19
CA VAL A 259 -6.53 -2.33 21.93
C VAL A 259 -7.03 -3.75 21.72
N ASP A 260 -8.34 -3.89 21.57
CA ASP A 260 -8.97 -5.11 21.10
C ASP A 260 -9.21 -4.97 19.60
N VAL A 261 -8.50 -5.78 18.81
CA VAL A 261 -8.74 -5.85 17.37
C VAL A 261 -9.74 -6.97 17.16
N SER A 262 -10.96 -6.63 16.79
CA SER A 262 -11.93 -7.61 16.32
C SER A 262 -11.51 -8.03 14.91
N SER A 263 -10.64 -9.03 14.80
CA SER A 263 -10.30 -9.64 13.53
C SER A 263 -11.43 -10.56 13.05
N LYS A 264 -11.88 -10.30 11.82
CA LYS A 264 -12.53 -11.16 10.80
C LYS A 264 -13.55 -12.27 11.14
N GLU A 265 -13.81 -12.66 12.38
CA GLU A 265 -14.67 -13.84 12.68
C GLU A 265 -15.64 -13.68 13.86
N ALA A 266 -15.58 -12.59 14.63
CA ALA A 266 -16.55 -12.32 15.70
C ALA A 266 -17.46 -11.16 15.28
N TYR A 267 -18.59 -11.49 14.64
CA TYR A 267 -19.72 -10.58 14.67
C TYR A 267 -20.31 -10.62 16.08
N ASP A 268 -20.25 -9.49 16.80
CA ASP A 268 -20.93 -9.25 18.08
C ASP A 268 -22.46 -9.22 17.90
N VAL A 269 -23.04 -10.30 17.37
CA VAL A 269 -24.42 -10.63 17.66
C VAL A 269 -24.34 -11.67 18.75
N GLU A 270 -24.49 -11.24 20.01
CA GLU A 270 -24.71 -12.16 21.12
C GLU A 270 -26.01 -12.92 20.84
N ILE A 271 -25.91 -14.09 20.21
CA ILE A 271 -27.06 -14.94 19.93
C ILE A 271 -27.55 -15.43 21.29
N THR A 272 -28.71 -14.92 21.72
CA THR A 272 -29.31 -15.43 22.95
C THR A 272 -29.75 -16.89 22.76
N PRO A 273 -29.86 -17.69 23.82
CA PRO A 273 -30.43 -19.04 23.74
C PRO A 273 -31.87 -19.06 23.20
N GLU A 274 -32.57 -17.92 23.21
CA GLU A 274 -33.91 -17.74 22.63
C GLU A 274 -33.82 -17.54 21.11
N ASP A 275 -32.88 -16.70 20.65
CA ASP A 275 -32.62 -16.50 19.22
C ASP A 275 -32.15 -17.79 18.55
N GLU A 276 -31.30 -18.58 19.20
CA GLU A 276 -30.85 -19.87 18.68
C GLU A 276 -32.03 -20.82 18.45
N LYS A 277 -32.97 -20.90 19.40
CA LYS A 277 -34.20 -21.70 19.24
C LYS A 277 -35.04 -21.20 18.07
N PHE A 278 -35.21 -19.88 17.96
CA PHE A 278 -35.98 -19.28 16.87
C PHE A 278 -35.35 -19.57 15.50
N ILE A 279 -34.03 -19.49 15.38
CA ILE A 279 -33.29 -19.83 14.16
C ILE A 279 -33.47 -21.32 13.82
N LEU A 280 -33.39 -22.21 14.82
CA LEU A 280 -33.61 -23.64 14.64
C LEU A 280 -35.05 -23.99 14.25
N GLU A 281 -36.05 -23.24 14.73
CA GLU A 281 -37.44 -23.39 14.30
C GLU A 281 -37.63 -22.90 12.86
N LEU A 282 -37.07 -21.74 12.51
CA LEU A 282 -37.14 -21.19 11.16
C LEU A 282 -36.42 -22.06 10.12
N SER A 283 -35.28 -22.65 10.47
CA SER A 283 -34.52 -23.52 9.55
C SER A 283 -35.27 -24.79 9.15
N LYS A 284 -36.27 -25.21 9.93
CA LYS A 284 -37.14 -26.37 9.64
C LYS A 284 -38.30 -26.03 8.69
N ASP A 285 -38.55 -24.75 8.43
CA ASP A 285 -39.64 -24.32 7.55
C ASP A 285 -39.31 -24.63 6.07
N PRO A 286 -40.14 -25.41 5.35
CA PRO A 286 -39.95 -25.69 3.93
C PRO A 286 -39.88 -24.45 3.04
N TYR A 287 -40.49 -23.32 3.45
CA TYR A 287 -40.56 -22.07 2.70
C TYR A 287 -39.52 -21.01 3.15
N ILE A 288 -38.50 -21.41 3.93
CA ILE A 288 -37.51 -20.48 4.47
C ILE A 288 -36.78 -19.67 3.38
N ARG A 289 -36.47 -20.30 2.24
CA ARG A 289 -35.81 -19.65 1.10
C ARG A 289 -36.63 -18.47 0.58
N GLU A 290 -37.92 -18.69 0.34
CA GLU A 290 -38.84 -17.66 -0.16
C GLU A 290 -39.01 -16.53 0.86
N LYS A 291 -39.07 -16.86 2.15
CA LYS A 291 -39.13 -15.87 3.24
C LYS A 291 -37.89 -14.97 3.28
N ILE A 292 -36.70 -15.55 3.12
CA ILE A 292 -35.44 -14.79 3.07
C ILE A 292 -35.43 -13.86 1.85
N VAL A 293 -35.79 -14.37 0.67
CA VAL A 293 -35.84 -13.58 -0.57
C VAL A 293 -36.85 -12.44 -0.47
N ALA A 294 -38.03 -12.70 0.10
CA ALA A 294 -39.06 -11.69 0.33
C ALA A 294 -38.63 -10.62 1.34
N SER A 295 -37.77 -10.99 2.31
CA SER A 295 -37.21 -10.07 3.30
C SER A 295 -36.16 -9.12 2.73
N ILE A 296 -35.56 -9.41 1.57
CA ILE A 296 -34.56 -8.56 0.94
C ILE A 296 -35.25 -7.47 0.09
N ALA A 297 -35.01 -6.22 0.46
CA ALA A 297 -35.55 -5.02 -0.18
C ALA A 297 -37.08 -5.11 -0.38
N PRO A 298 -37.88 -5.21 0.69
CA PRO A 298 -39.34 -5.41 0.59
C PRO A 298 -40.05 -4.23 -0.08
N SER A 299 -39.42 -3.05 -0.08
CA SER A 299 -39.93 -1.85 -0.76
C SER A 299 -39.91 -1.95 -2.30
N ILE A 300 -39.19 -2.92 -2.86
CA ILE A 300 -39.06 -3.10 -4.31
C ILE A 300 -39.88 -4.32 -4.72
N HIS A 301 -40.86 -4.09 -5.59
CA HIS A 301 -41.73 -5.12 -6.12
C HIS A 301 -41.01 -5.98 -7.17
N GLY A 302 -41.19 -7.31 -7.10
CA GLY A 302 -40.61 -8.25 -8.05
C GLY A 302 -39.12 -8.54 -7.82
N TYR A 303 -38.39 -8.80 -8.91
CA TYR A 303 -36.95 -9.12 -8.92
C TYR A 303 -36.52 -10.31 -8.04
N GLU A 304 -37.39 -11.32 -7.90
CA GLU A 304 -37.14 -12.45 -7.00
C GLU A 304 -35.78 -13.14 -7.25
N LYS A 305 -35.42 -13.36 -8.52
CA LYS A 305 -34.10 -13.93 -8.88
C LYS A 305 -32.92 -13.05 -8.49
N ILE A 306 -33.07 -11.72 -8.58
CA ILE A 306 -32.00 -10.78 -8.20
C ILE A 306 -31.88 -10.73 -6.67
N LYS A 307 -33.01 -10.67 -5.97
CA LYS A 307 -33.06 -10.71 -4.50
C LYS A 307 -32.49 -12.02 -3.96
N GLU A 308 -32.75 -13.12 -4.65
CA GLU A 308 -32.14 -14.42 -4.38
C GLU A 308 -30.63 -14.43 -4.58
N ALA A 309 -30.13 -13.88 -5.69
CA ALA A 309 -28.69 -13.75 -5.89
C ALA A 309 -28.05 -12.90 -4.78
N ILE A 310 -28.68 -11.80 -4.39
CA ILE A 310 -28.24 -10.95 -3.27
C ILE A 310 -28.28 -11.70 -1.93
N ALA A 311 -29.26 -12.57 -1.71
CA ALA A 311 -29.27 -13.44 -0.53
C ALA A 311 -28.00 -14.30 -0.50
N CYS A 312 -27.69 -14.97 -1.61
CA CYS A 312 -26.47 -15.78 -1.73
C CYS A 312 -25.20 -14.96 -1.51
N LEU A 313 -25.16 -13.71 -1.98
CA LEU A 313 -24.05 -12.78 -1.73
C LEU A 313 -23.88 -12.47 -0.23
N LEU A 314 -24.97 -12.20 0.49
CA LEU A 314 -24.94 -11.83 1.90
C LEU A 314 -24.54 -13.01 2.81
N PHE A 315 -24.96 -14.23 2.47
CA PHE A 315 -24.51 -15.43 3.18
C PHE A 315 -23.07 -15.81 2.82
N GLY A 316 -22.64 -15.51 1.59
CA GLY A 316 -21.32 -15.84 1.08
C GLY A 316 -21.10 -17.36 0.90
N GLY A 317 -20.00 -17.71 0.25
CA GLY A 317 -19.50 -19.08 0.18
C GLY A 317 -18.37 -19.30 1.18
N GLU A 318 -18.12 -20.57 1.53
CA GLU A 318 -16.97 -20.93 2.34
C GLU A 318 -15.67 -20.81 1.51
N PRO A 319 -14.71 -19.96 1.92
CA PRO A 319 -13.42 -19.89 1.25
C PRO A 319 -12.65 -21.19 1.50
N LYS A 320 -12.34 -21.92 0.43
CA LYS A 320 -11.63 -23.18 0.54
C LYS A 320 -10.14 -22.91 0.45
N VAL A 321 -9.45 -23.04 1.58
CA VAL A 321 -7.99 -23.11 1.62
C VAL A 321 -7.61 -24.55 1.39
N PHE A 322 -7.08 -24.83 0.21
CA PHE A 322 -6.57 -26.15 -0.08
C PHE A 322 -5.26 -26.37 0.68
N PRO A 323 -4.87 -27.64 0.96
CA PRO A 323 -3.60 -27.98 1.61
C PRO A 323 -2.36 -27.36 0.94
N ASP A 324 -2.49 -26.93 -0.31
CA ASP A 324 -1.46 -26.29 -1.15
C ASP A 324 -1.32 -24.77 -0.91
N GLY A 325 -2.06 -24.20 0.04
CA GLY A 325 -2.05 -22.76 0.36
C GLY A 325 -2.81 -21.87 -0.64
N VAL A 326 -3.32 -22.44 -1.73
CA VAL A 326 -4.21 -21.75 -2.67
C VAL A 326 -5.58 -21.58 -2.02
N ARG A 327 -5.98 -20.32 -1.83
CA ARG A 327 -7.31 -19.94 -1.33
C ARG A 327 -8.23 -19.71 -2.52
N VAL A 328 -9.23 -20.56 -2.69
CA VAL A 328 -10.33 -20.30 -3.63
C VAL A 328 -11.34 -19.39 -2.95
N ARG A 329 -11.72 -18.31 -3.64
CA ARG A 329 -12.68 -17.34 -3.12
C ARG A 329 -14.02 -18.01 -2.85
N GLY A 330 -14.57 -17.75 -1.66
CA GLY A 330 -15.97 -18.04 -1.34
C GLY A 330 -16.88 -16.86 -1.72
N ASP A 331 -16.29 -15.69 -1.99
CA ASP A 331 -17.01 -14.46 -2.24
C ASP A 331 -17.65 -14.46 -3.63
N ILE A 332 -18.93 -14.10 -3.67
CA ILE A 332 -19.71 -13.97 -4.89
C ILE A 332 -19.67 -12.49 -5.32
N HIS A 333 -19.51 -12.22 -6.60
CA HIS A 333 -19.66 -10.85 -7.14
C HIS A 333 -20.90 -10.79 -8.01
N ILE A 334 -21.71 -9.73 -7.86
CA ILE A 334 -22.95 -9.54 -8.61
C ILE A 334 -22.86 -8.22 -9.38
N LEU A 335 -23.08 -8.29 -10.69
CA LEU A 335 -23.23 -7.11 -11.55
C LEU A 335 -24.72 -6.91 -11.88
N LEU A 336 -25.29 -5.77 -11.51
CA LEU A 336 -26.68 -5.42 -11.80
C LEU A 336 -26.75 -4.48 -13.03
N VAL A 337 -27.00 -5.05 -14.21
CA VAL A 337 -27.21 -4.30 -15.46
C VAL A 337 -28.70 -4.13 -15.73
N GLY A 338 -29.10 -2.98 -16.28
CA GLY A 338 -30.50 -2.72 -16.64
C GLY A 338 -30.75 -1.26 -17.00
N ASP A 339 -32.01 -0.89 -17.22
CA ASP A 339 -32.37 0.49 -17.55
C ASP A 339 -32.22 1.44 -16.34
N PRO A 340 -32.06 2.76 -16.57
CA PRO A 340 -32.17 3.76 -15.51
C PRO A 340 -33.56 3.74 -14.85
N GLY A 341 -33.62 4.01 -13.55
CA GLY A 341 -34.91 4.14 -12.82
C GLY A 341 -35.55 2.83 -12.35
N VAL A 342 -34.94 1.68 -12.59
CA VAL A 342 -35.46 0.36 -12.17
C VAL A 342 -35.12 -0.04 -10.73
N GLY A 343 -34.78 0.93 -9.86
CA GLY A 343 -34.51 0.69 -8.44
C GLY A 343 -33.14 0.08 -8.09
N LYS A 344 -32.23 -0.12 -9.06
CA LYS A 344 -30.88 -0.70 -8.84
C LYS A 344 -30.09 -0.02 -7.71
N SER A 345 -29.97 1.31 -7.73
CA SER A 345 -29.28 2.06 -6.68
C SER A 345 -29.93 1.91 -5.30
N GLN A 346 -31.25 1.75 -5.26
CA GLN A 346 -31.98 1.55 -4.01
C GLN A 346 -31.74 0.15 -3.43
N ILE A 347 -31.63 -0.87 -4.30
CA ILE A 347 -31.20 -2.22 -3.91
C ILE A 347 -29.79 -2.16 -3.32
N LEU A 348 -28.83 -1.53 -4.01
CA LEU A 348 -27.44 -1.42 -3.54
C LEU A 348 -27.33 -0.73 -2.16
N ARG A 349 -28.06 0.37 -1.94
CA ARG A 349 -28.09 1.04 -0.63
C ARG A 349 -28.67 0.15 0.47
N TYR A 350 -29.72 -0.62 0.15
CA TYR A 350 -30.32 -1.55 1.10
C TYR A 350 -29.34 -2.68 1.47
N VAL A 351 -28.66 -3.26 0.49
CA VAL A 351 -27.63 -4.28 0.71
C VAL A 351 -26.48 -3.74 1.56
N ALA A 352 -25.99 -2.54 1.27
CA ALA A 352 -24.96 -1.90 2.09
C ALA A 352 -25.41 -1.63 3.53
N SER A 353 -26.70 -1.41 3.78
CA SER A 353 -27.21 -1.21 5.15
C SER A 353 -27.43 -2.51 5.93
N ILE A 354 -27.68 -3.63 5.25
CA ILE A 354 -27.86 -4.94 5.88
C ILE A 354 -26.52 -5.64 6.10
N ALA A 355 -25.61 -5.52 5.13
CA ALA A 355 -24.32 -6.18 5.21
C ALA A 355 -23.56 -5.66 6.44
N PRO A 356 -23.06 -6.54 7.33
CA PRO A 356 -22.35 -6.13 8.54
C PRO A 356 -21.10 -5.27 8.31
N ARG A 357 -20.54 -5.30 7.09
CA ARG A 357 -19.43 -4.47 6.59
C ARG A 357 -19.80 -3.93 5.20
N GLY A 358 -20.96 -3.31 5.11
CA GLY A 358 -21.48 -2.76 3.85
C GLY A 358 -20.96 -1.36 3.57
N ILE A 359 -20.35 -1.17 2.41
CA ILE A 359 -19.88 0.16 1.98
C ILE A 359 -20.55 0.53 0.67
N TYR A 360 -21.17 1.70 0.65
CA TYR A 360 -21.77 2.25 -0.55
C TYR A 360 -20.87 3.35 -1.11
N THR A 361 -20.47 3.21 -2.37
CA THR A 361 -19.71 4.22 -3.10
C THR A 361 -20.26 4.43 -4.51
N THR A 362 -19.94 5.56 -5.12
CA THR A 362 -20.31 5.91 -6.49
C THR A 362 -19.09 5.88 -7.41
N GLY A 363 -19.24 5.35 -8.63
CA GLY A 363 -18.17 5.17 -9.60
C GLY A 363 -17.47 6.47 -10.00
N LYS A 364 -18.19 7.61 -10.04
CA LYS A 364 -17.58 8.92 -10.34
C LYS A 364 -16.71 9.48 -9.22
N GLY A 365 -16.99 9.11 -7.97
CA GLY A 365 -16.28 9.59 -6.78
C GLY A 365 -15.20 8.63 -6.29
N SER A 366 -15.08 7.46 -6.92
CA SER A 366 -14.20 6.38 -6.50
C SER A 366 -12.97 6.34 -7.42
N THR A 367 -11.89 6.97 -6.98
CA THR A 367 -10.58 6.82 -7.65
C THR A 367 -9.92 5.50 -7.25
N ALA A 368 -8.94 5.02 -8.01
CA ALA A 368 -8.14 3.83 -7.68
C ALA A 368 -7.59 3.91 -6.26
N ALA A 369 -7.10 5.10 -5.86
CA ALA A 369 -6.62 5.40 -4.52
C ALA A 369 -7.73 5.37 -3.46
N GLY A 370 -8.94 5.84 -3.79
CA GLY A 370 -10.11 5.80 -2.91
C GLY A 370 -10.77 4.42 -2.79
N LEU A 371 -10.55 3.53 -3.76
CA LEU A 371 -11.00 2.14 -3.73
C LEU A 371 -10.02 1.22 -3.01
N THR A 372 -8.71 1.42 -3.23
CA THR A 372 -7.64 0.58 -2.68
C THR A 372 -7.06 1.16 -1.40
N ALA A 373 -5.77 1.43 -1.31
CA ALA A 373 -5.15 2.13 -0.18
C ALA A 373 -4.27 3.26 -0.72
N ALA A 374 -4.36 4.44 -0.11
CA ALA A 374 -3.65 5.63 -0.55
C ALA A 374 -2.63 6.08 0.49
N VAL A 375 -1.46 6.54 0.03
CA VAL A 375 -0.49 7.21 0.90
C VAL A 375 -0.75 8.72 0.85
N VAL A 376 -1.23 9.30 1.95
CA VAL A 376 -1.56 10.73 2.06
C VAL A 376 -0.54 11.44 2.93
N ARG A 377 -0.04 12.58 2.46
CA ARG A 377 0.88 13.42 3.25
C ARG A 377 0.10 14.42 4.11
N GLU A 378 0.29 14.37 5.43
CA GLU A 378 -0.31 15.32 6.37
C GLU A 378 0.35 16.70 6.27
N LYS A 379 -0.44 17.76 6.13
CA LYS A 379 0.07 19.13 5.93
C LYS A 379 0.73 19.74 7.17
N SER A 380 0.41 19.26 8.36
CA SER A 380 0.88 19.81 9.64
C SER A 380 2.26 19.26 10.02
N THR A 381 2.44 17.94 9.90
CA THR A 381 3.66 17.21 10.27
C THR A 381 4.57 16.94 9.08
N GLY A 382 4.00 16.94 7.85
CA GLY A 382 4.70 16.52 6.64
C GLY A 382 4.84 15.00 6.51
N ASP A 383 4.24 14.23 7.42
CA ASP A 383 4.33 12.77 7.47
C ASP A 383 3.42 12.10 6.45
N PHE A 384 3.83 10.92 5.98
CA PHE A 384 3.02 10.06 5.14
C PHE A 384 2.12 9.17 6.02
N TYR A 385 0.84 9.09 5.69
CA TYR A 385 -0.16 8.24 6.33
C TYR A 385 -0.73 7.27 5.30
N LEU A 386 -1.03 6.06 5.74
CA LEU A 386 -1.83 5.13 4.94
C LEU A 386 -3.30 5.37 5.22
N GLU A 387 -4.09 5.62 4.18
CA GLU A 387 -5.55 5.75 4.21
C GLU A 387 -6.17 4.53 3.53
N ALA A 388 -7.04 3.83 4.25
CA ALA A 388 -7.80 2.71 3.71
C ALA A 388 -8.92 3.21 2.79
N GLY A 389 -8.98 2.68 1.57
CA GLY A 389 -10.06 2.92 0.63
C GLY A 389 -11.23 1.96 0.83
N ALA A 390 -12.26 2.15 0.01
CA ALA A 390 -13.56 1.51 0.17
C ALA A 390 -13.50 -0.03 0.15
N LEU A 391 -12.66 -0.65 -0.67
CA LEU A 391 -12.56 -2.12 -0.74
C LEU A 391 -11.84 -2.68 0.50
N VAL A 392 -10.82 -1.99 1.01
CA VAL A 392 -10.08 -2.40 2.22
C VAL A 392 -11.00 -2.32 3.45
N LEU A 393 -11.81 -1.28 3.53
CA LEU A 393 -12.80 -1.12 4.59
C LEU A 393 -13.90 -2.20 4.52
N ALA A 394 -14.28 -2.63 3.31
CA ALA A 394 -15.30 -3.65 3.05
C ALA A 394 -14.76 -5.10 3.03
N ASP A 395 -13.51 -5.34 3.41
CA ASP A 395 -12.89 -6.67 3.42
C ASP A 395 -13.69 -7.67 4.28
N GLY A 396 -14.10 -8.82 3.74
CA GLY A 396 -15.01 -9.75 4.43
C GLY A 396 -16.45 -9.20 4.61
N GLY A 397 -16.85 -8.23 3.80
CA GLY A 397 -18.16 -7.59 3.76
C GLY A 397 -18.71 -7.46 2.35
N VAL A 398 -19.49 -6.40 2.10
CA VAL A 398 -20.04 -6.12 0.76
C VAL A 398 -19.74 -4.68 0.35
N ALA A 399 -18.93 -4.53 -0.71
CA ALA A 399 -18.72 -3.25 -1.37
C ALA A 399 -19.77 -3.05 -2.49
N CYS A 400 -20.63 -2.06 -2.34
CA CYS A 400 -21.64 -1.66 -3.31
C CYS A 400 -21.14 -0.46 -4.13
N ILE A 401 -20.92 -0.65 -5.42
CA ILE A 401 -20.47 0.40 -6.35
C ILE A 401 -21.63 0.75 -7.30
N ASP A 402 -22.15 1.97 -7.19
CA ASP A 402 -23.17 2.49 -8.11
C ASP A 402 -22.54 3.27 -9.28
N GLU A 403 -23.23 3.41 -10.41
CA GLU A 403 -22.71 4.04 -11.64
C GLU A 403 -21.33 3.50 -12.09
N PHE A 404 -21.14 2.18 -12.05
CA PHE A 404 -19.87 1.52 -12.42
C PHE A 404 -19.43 1.85 -13.86
N ASP A 405 -20.38 2.09 -14.77
CA ASP A 405 -20.11 2.51 -16.14
C ASP A 405 -19.46 3.91 -16.23
N LYS A 406 -19.66 4.76 -15.22
CA LYS A 406 -19.13 6.13 -15.14
C LYS A 406 -17.78 6.24 -14.44
N MET A 407 -17.23 5.11 -13.98
CA MET A 407 -15.89 5.05 -13.41
C MET A 407 -14.84 5.22 -14.50
N ASP A 408 -13.72 5.86 -14.16
CA ASP A 408 -12.59 5.99 -15.06
C ASP A 408 -12.03 4.58 -15.42
N PRO A 409 -11.71 4.31 -16.70
CA PRO A 409 -11.13 3.04 -17.10
C PRO A 409 -9.87 2.65 -16.31
N ARG A 410 -9.05 3.61 -15.87
CA ARG A 410 -7.86 3.34 -15.05
C ARG A 410 -8.22 2.80 -13.67
N ASP A 411 -9.24 3.39 -13.04
CA ASP A 411 -9.70 2.99 -11.71
C ASP A 411 -10.38 1.61 -11.74
N ARG A 412 -11.00 1.25 -12.87
CA ARG A 412 -11.58 -0.07 -13.11
C ARG A 412 -10.53 -1.19 -13.14
N VAL A 413 -9.34 -0.93 -13.67
CA VAL A 413 -8.22 -1.90 -13.72
C VAL A 413 -7.74 -2.27 -12.32
N SER A 414 -7.70 -1.33 -11.38
CA SER A 414 -7.33 -1.61 -9.99
C SER A 414 -8.33 -2.54 -9.29
N ILE A 415 -9.59 -2.55 -9.73
CA ILE A 415 -10.60 -3.49 -9.23
C ILE A 415 -10.37 -4.88 -9.83
N HIS A 416 -9.98 -4.99 -11.11
CA HIS A 416 -9.69 -6.29 -11.74
C HIS A 416 -8.57 -7.06 -11.02
N GLU A 417 -7.54 -6.39 -10.51
CA GLU A 417 -6.51 -7.07 -9.69
C GLU A 417 -7.10 -7.64 -8.39
N ALA A 418 -7.99 -6.89 -7.73
CA ALA A 418 -8.69 -7.34 -6.53
C ALA A 418 -9.75 -8.42 -6.81
N MET A 419 -10.32 -8.43 -8.02
CA MET A 419 -11.40 -9.35 -8.41
C MET A 419 -10.89 -10.66 -9.02
N GLU A 420 -9.72 -10.71 -9.67
CA GLU A 420 -9.62 -11.61 -10.83
C GLU A 420 -8.42 -12.57 -10.98
N GLN A 421 -7.14 -12.24 -10.75
CA GLN A 421 -5.96 -13.08 -11.13
C GLN A 421 -6.18 -14.04 -12.35
N GLN A 422 -6.21 -13.47 -13.57
CA GLN A 422 -6.52 -14.19 -14.83
C GLN A 422 -5.29 -14.60 -15.67
N SER A 423 -5.38 -15.72 -16.39
CA SER A 423 -4.25 -16.53 -16.94
C SER A 423 -4.08 -16.47 -18.48
N TYR A 424 -2.93 -16.96 -19.02
CA TYR A 424 -2.56 -16.94 -20.45
C TYR A 424 -2.38 -18.35 -21.08
N HIS A 425 -2.47 -18.47 -22.42
CA HIS A 425 -2.29 -19.74 -23.15
C HIS A 425 -0.79 -20.11 -23.36
N PRO A 426 -0.39 -21.40 -23.32
CA PRO A 426 1.02 -21.82 -23.39
C PRO A 426 1.77 -21.47 -24.69
N SER A 427 1.08 -21.37 -25.83
CA SER A 427 1.73 -21.09 -27.13
C SER A 427 1.99 -19.59 -27.38
N VAL A 428 1.66 -18.72 -26.42
CA VAL A 428 1.86 -17.27 -26.58
C VAL A 428 3.35 -16.95 -26.48
N GLU A 429 3.87 -16.25 -27.48
CA GLU A 429 5.25 -15.74 -27.46
C GLU A 429 5.34 -14.48 -26.60
N VAL A 430 6.23 -14.50 -25.60
CA VAL A 430 6.57 -13.34 -24.77
C VAL A 430 7.94 -12.82 -25.17
N LEU A 431 8.06 -11.50 -25.28
CA LEU A 431 9.32 -10.82 -25.49
C LEU A 431 9.93 -10.46 -24.12
N LEU A 432 11.05 -11.09 -23.78
CA LEU A 432 11.83 -10.75 -22.59
C LEU A 432 12.58 -9.43 -22.80
N ALA A 433 12.92 -8.76 -21.71
CA ALA A 433 13.62 -7.47 -21.74
C ALA A 433 15.03 -7.55 -22.36
N ASP A 434 15.59 -8.75 -22.48
CA ASP A 434 16.84 -9.05 -23.17
C ASP A 434 16.71 -9.18 -24.71
N GLY A 435 15.48 -9.13 -25.22
CA GLY A 435 15.16 -9.19 -26.65
C GLY A 435 14.86 -10.58 -27.18
N THR A 436 14.87 -11.59 -26.31
CA THR A 436 14.56 -12.97 -26.67
C THR A 436 13.05 -13.17 -26.74
N LYS A 437 12.56 -13.79 -27.81
CA LYS A 437 11.18 -14.26 -27.89
C LYS A 437 11.12 -15.70 -27.44
N VAL A 438 10.25 -15.99 -26.48
CA VAL A 438 10.09 -17.33 -25.92
C VAL A 438 8.61 -17.67 -25.81
N GLU A 439 8.24 -18.89 -26.13
CA GLU A 439 6.90 -19.41 -25.84
C GLU A 439 6.72 -19.48 -24.32
N ILE A 440 5.69 -18.82 -23.79
CA ILE A 440 5.45 -18.75 -22.34
C ILE A 440 5.30 -20.15 -21.73
N GLY A 441 4.68 -21.08 -22.45
CA GLY A 441 4.55 -22.48 -22.05
C GLY A 441 5.90 -23.15 -21.86
N ARG A 442 6.80 -23.09 -22.86
CA ARG A 442 8.14 -23.67 -22.74
C ARG A 442 8.96 -23.00 -21.64
N LEU A 443 8.89 -21.67 -21.54
CA LEU A 443 9.60 -20.94 -20.50
C LEU A 443 9.12 -21.38 -19.11
N VAL A 444 7.80 -21.46 -18.90
CA VAL A 444 7.21 -21.87 -17.63
C VAL A 444 7.49 -23.34 -17.33
N ASP A 445 7.36 -24.24 -18.31
CA ASP A 445 7.66 -25.66 -18.14
C ASP A 445 9.14 -25.89 -17.81
N GLU A 446 10.07 -25.21 -18.49
CA GLU A 446 11.51 -25.29 -18.18
C GLU A 446 11.84 -24.74 -16.78
N LEU A 447 11.25 -23.60 -16.39
CA LEU A 447 11.46 -23.02 -15.07
C LEU A 447 10.90 -23.94 -13.97
N MET A 448 9.71 -24.52 -14.20
CA MET A 448 9.12 -25.48 -13.27
C MET A 448 9.90 -26.80 -13.20
N GLU A 449 10.52 -27.24 -14.28
CA GLU A 449 11.34 -28.44 -14.30
C GLU A 449 12.70 -28.21 -13.61
N ARG A 450 13.35 -27.05 -13.83
CA ARG A 450 14.60 -26.67 -13.16
C ARG A 450 14.44 -26.46 -11.67
N HIS A 451 13.29 -25.93 -11.24
CA HIS A 451 12.99 -25.63 -9.83
C HIS A 451 11.90 -26.54 -9.27
N ARG A 452 11.88 -27.83 -9.65
CA ARG A 452 10.82 -28.78 -9.30
C ARG A 452 10.57 -28.93 -7.78
N SER A 453 11.57 -28.67 -6.94
CA SER A 453 11.45 -28.65 -5.48
C SER A 453 10.76 -27.41 -4.91
N GLU A 454 10.67 -26.33 -5.69
CA GLU A 454 10.06 -25.04 -5.32
C GLU A 454 8.69 -24.85 -6.01
N VAL A 455 8.31 -25.75 -6.92
CA VAL A 455 6.99 -25.74 -7.57
C VAL A 455 5.92 -26.19 -6.58
N VAL A 456 4.98 -25.28 -6.31
CA VAL A 456 3.80 -25.56 -5.50
C VAL A 456 2.69 -26.02 -6.44
N SER A 457 2.24 -27.26 -6.31
CA SER A 457 1.12 -27.79 -7.09
C SER A 457 -0.18 -27.48 -6.38
N GLY A 458 -1.13 -26.84 -7.06
CA GLY A 458 -2.51 -26.61 -6.59
C GLY A 458 -3.53 -27.44 -7.38
N ILE A 459 -4.82 -27.29 -7.08
CA ILE A 459 -5.89 -27.94 -7.85
C ILE A 459 -6.10 -27.18 -9.18
N ARG A 460 -5.78 -27.87 -10.28
CA ARG A 460 -5.80 -27.33 -11.67
C ARG A 460 -4.81 -26.19 -11.94
N CYS A 461 -3.81 -25.99 -11.08
CA CYS A 461 -2.71 -25.08 -11.38
C CYS A 461 -1.39 -25.49 -10.72
N GLN A 462 -0.27 -24.99 -11.21
CA GLN A 462 1.06 -25.09 -10.58
C GLN A 462 1.66 -23.69 -10.50
N ILE A 463 2.37 -23.36 -9.43
CA ILE A 463 2.93 -22.02 -9.19
C ILE A 463 4.41 -22.16 -8.83
N LEU A 464 5.24 -21.31 -9.43
CA LEU A 464 6.66 -21.17 -9.11
C LEU A 464 6.97 -19.69 -8.77
N PRO A 465 7.29 -19.38 -7.50
CA PRO A 465 7.86 -18.09 -7.12
C PRO A 465 9.24 -17.91 -7.75
N LEU A 466 9.50 -16.80 -8.44
CA LEU A 466 10.77 -16.56 -9.13
C LEU A 466 11.72 -15.75 -8.25
N ARG A 467 12.88 -16.32 -7.94
CA ARG A 467 13.99 -15.61 -7.28
C ARG A 467 15.00 -15.06 -8.28
N GLU A 468 15.00 -15.57 -9.50
CA GLU A 468 15.84 -15.12 -10.61
C GLU A 468 15.27 -13.84 -11.26
N PRO A 469 16.12 -12.95 -11.81
CA PRO A 469 15.68 -11.69 -12.40
C PRO A 469 15.24 -11.90 -13.85
N ILE A 470 14.04 -12.44 -14.05
CA ILE A 470 13.36 -12.39 -15.35
C ILE A 470 12.68 -11.03 -15.48
N GLU A 471 12.98 -10.29 -16.54
CA GLU A 471 12.40 -8.98 -16.82
C GLU A 471 11.62 -9.02 -18.13
N VAL A 472 10.47 -8.34 -18.17
CA VAL A 472 9.62 -8.17 -19.35
C VAL A 472 9.45 -6.69 -19.67
N LEU A 473 9.14 -6.37 -20.93
CA LEU A 473 8.79 -5.01 -21.34
C LEU A 473 7.28 -4.80 -21.18
N ALA A 474 6.89 -3.83 -20.35
CA ALA A 474 5.51 -3.42 -20.15
C ALA A 474 5.29 -2.00 -20.68
N LEU A 475 4.14 -1.77 -21.32
CA LEU A 475 3.72 -0.44 -21.77
C LEU A 475 3.08 0.32 -20.61
N ASP A 476 3.63 1.48 -20.27
CA ASP A 476 2.96 2.43 -19.38
C ASP A 476 1.87 3.17 -20.17
N LEU A 477 0.61 2.97 -19.79
CA LEU A 477 -0.55 3.57 -20.48
C LEU A 477 -0.65 5.09 -20.27
N ASP A 478 0.12 5.65 -19.34
CA ASP A 478 0.12 7.09 -19.03
C ASP A 478 1.16 7.85 -19.83
N SER A 479 2.38 7.31 -19.92
CA SER A 479 3.46 7.93 -20.69
C SER A 479 3.57 7.40 -22.11
N LEU A 480 2.87 6.31 -22.44
CA LEU A 480 3.02 5.54 -23.69
C LEU A 480 4.47 5.07 -23.93
N GLU A 481 5.26 4.95 -22.86
CA GLU A 481 6.65 4.49 -22.90
C GLU A 481 6.76 3.04 -22.41
N LEU A 482 7.72 2.30 -22.95
CA LEU A 482 8.03 0.94 -22.53
C LEU A 482 8.99 0.95 -21.33
N ARG A 483 8.64 0.22 -20.26
CA ARG A 483 9.47 0.03 -19.06
C ARG A 483 9.82 -1.43 -18.86
N ARG A 484 10.98 -1.70 -18.24
CA ARG A 484 11.38 -3.04 -17.80
C ARG A 484 10.77 -3.32 -16.44
N VAL A 485 10.06 -4.44 -16.33
CA VAL A 485 9.39 -4.88 -15.11
C VAL A 485 9.88 -6.29 -14.76
N ARG A 486 10.23 -6.50 -13.49
CA ARG A 486 10.66 -7.81 -12.99
C ARG A 486 9.44 -8.72 -12.77
N VAL A 487 9.57 -9.99 -13.15
CA VAL A 487 8.54 -11.01 -12.94
C VAL A 487 8.76 -11.68 -11.57
N ASP A 488 7.77 -11.58 -10.68
CA ASP A 488 7.86 -12.11 -9.31
C ASP A 488 7.49 -13.59 -9.19
N ARG A 489 6.61 -14.10 -10.07
CA ARG A 489 6.13 -15.49 -10.07
C ARG A 489 5.62 -15.92 -11.44
N VAL A 490 5.60 -17.22 -11.70
CA VAL A 490 4.92 -17.84 -12.84
C VAL A 490 3.90 -18.87 -12.36
N SER A 491 2.78 -19.00 -13.08
CA SER A 491 1.73 -19.96 -12.76
C SER A 491 1.17 -20.61 -14.03
N ARG A 492 0.90 -21.92 -13.97
CA ARG A 492 0.35 -22.75 -15.04
C ARG A 492 -1.03 -23.21 -14.62
N HIS A 493 -2.04 -23.12 -15.49
CA HIS A 493 -3.45 -23.45 -15.19
C HIS A 493 -4.00 -24.47 -16.20
N VAL A 494 -5.07 -25.18 -15.84
CA VAL A 494 -5.78 -26.08 -16.78
C VAL A 494 -6.56 -25.26 -17.81
N ALA A 495 -6.40 -25.62 -19.09
CA ALA A 495 -7.00 -24.92 -20.23
C ALA A 495 -8.56 -25.04 -20.28
N PRO A 496 -9.27 -23.99 -20.71
CA PRO A 496 -10.70 -24.05 -21.02
C PRO A 496 -11.01 -24.77 -22.36
N ASP A 497 -12.30 -25.01 -22.62
CA ASP A 497 -12.77 -25.79 -23.78
C ASP A 497 -12.77 -25.01 -25.12
N GLU A 498 -12.81 -23.67 -25.08
CA GLU A 498 -12.88 -22.81 -26.27
C GLU A 498 -11.86 -21.66 -26.22
N PHE A 499 -11.33 -21.26 -27.39
CA PHE A 499 -10.32 -20.22 -27.56
C PHE A 499 -10.68 -19.28 -28.72
N VAL A 500 -10.23 -18.03 -28.62
CA VAL A 500 -10.37 -17.00 -29.65
C VAL A 500 -9.01 -16.75 -30.29
N GLU A 501 -8.93 -16.90 -31.62
CA GLU A 501 -7.75 -16.55 -32.41
C GLU A 501 -7.90 -15.15 -33.01
N ILE A 502 -6.96 -14.26 -32.74
CA ILE A 502 -6.92 -12.89 -33.27
C ILE A 502 -5.75 -12.78 -34.24
N GLU A 503 -6.05 -12.45 -35.50
CA GLU A 503 -5.05 -12.17 -36.54
C GLU A 503 -4.93 -10.66 -36.75
N PHE A 504 -3.72 -10.13 -36.58
CA PHE A 504 -3.40 -8.73 -36.77
C PHE A 504 -3.01 -8.44 -38.22
N SER A 505 -3.20 -7.20 -38.66
CA SER A 505 -2.84 -6.72 -40.01
C SER A 505 -1.35 -6.86 -40.35
N ASN A 506 -0.47 -6.96 -39.34
CA ASN A 506 0.95 -7.21 -39.51
C ASN A 506 1.32 -8.71 -39.64
N GLY A 507 0.32 -9.59 -39.77
CA GLY A 507 0.49 -11.04 -39.93
C GLY A 507 0.75 -11.81 -38.63
N ARG A 508 0.73 -11.15 -37.46
CA ARG A 508 0.82 -11.84 -36.16
C ARG A 508 -0.53 -12.46 -35.80
N ARG A 509 -0.49 -13.61 -35.14
CA ARG A 509 -1.67 -14.30 -34.61
C ARG A 509 -1.48 -14.56 -33.13
N ILE A 510 -2.52 -14.35 -32.34
CA ILE A 510 -2.54 -14.72 -30.92
C ILE A 510 -3.76 -15.58 -30.65
N LEU A 511 -3.58 -16.62 -29.84
CA LEU A 511 -4.67 -17.48 -29.37
C LEU A 511 -4.88 -17.19 -27.88
N VAL A 512 -6.07 -16.72 -27.52
CA VAL A 512 -6.39 -16.25 -26.17
C VAL A 512 -7.72 -16.84 -25.69
N THR A 513 -7.97 -16.78 -24.38
CA THR A 513 -9.27 -17.15 -23.82
C THR A 513 -10.33 -16.11 -24.21
N PRO A 514 -11.62 -16.48 -24.30
CA PRO A 514 -12.68 -15.55 -24.70
C PRO A 514 -12.75 -14.25 -23.88
N GLU A 515 -12.46 -14.33 -22.59
CA GLU A 515 -12.49 -13.20 -21.64
C GLU A 515 -11.22 -12.32 -21.68
N HIS A 516 -10.24 -12.65 -22.52
CA HIS A 516 -8.95 -11.95 -22.50
C HIS A 516 -9.08 -10.48 -22.91
N PRO A 517 -8.59 -9.52 -22.10
CA PRO A 517 -8.68 -8.10 -22.42
C PRO A 517 -7.74 -7.69 -23.57
N VAL A 518 -8.32 -7.17 -24.65
CA VAL A 518 -7.62 -6.64 -25.83
C VAL A 518 -7.81 -5.12 -25.89
N PHE A 519 -6.72 -4.39 -26.08
CA PHE A 519 -6.77 -2.93 -26.25
C PHE A 519 -7.15 -2.58 -27.70
N VAL A 520 -8.27 -1.90 -27.88
CA VAL A 520 -8.76 -1.42 -29.18
C VAL A 520 -8.94 0.11 -29.14
N LEU A 521 -8.65 0.76 -30.25
CA LEU A 521 -8.77 2.20 -30.45
C LEU A 521 -10.06 2.45 -31.22
N ARG A 522 -11.13 2.80 -30.49
CA ARG A 522 -12.43 3.19 -31.06
C ARG A 522 -12.63 4.68 -30.80
N GLU A 523 -13.05 5.42 -31.84
CA GLU A 523 -13.35 6.86 -31.75
C GLU A 523 -12.20 7.73 -31.18
N GLY A 524 -10.95 7.34 -31.43
CA GLY A 524 -9.77 8.06 -30.94
C GLY A 524 -9.46 7.89 -29.45
N ARG A 525 -10.09 6.92 -28.77
CA ARG A 525 -9.81 6.55 -27.38
C ARG A 525 -9.44 5.08 -27.27
N LEU A 526 -8.46 4.79 -26.41
CA LEU A 526 -8.06 3.43 -26.08
C LEU A 526 -9.11 2.81 -25.15
N ALA A 527 -9.74 1.72 -25.57
CA ALA A 527 -10.68 0.93 -24.79
C ALA A 527 -10.14 -0.49 -24.64
N THR A 528 -10.54 -1.19 -23.58
CA THR A 528 -10.24 -2.61 -23.38
C THR A 528 -11.51 -3.40 -23.60
N VAL A 529 -11.50 -4.35 -24.52
CA VAL A 529 -12.63 -5.22 -24.83
C VAL A 529 -12.22 -6.70 -24.66
N PRO A 530 -13.10 -7.59 -24.22
CA PRO A 530 -12.83 -9.02 -24.23
C PRO A 530 -12.51 -9.52 -25.64
N ALA A 531 -11.68 -10.56 -25.76
CA ALA A 531 -11.25 -11.10 -27.05
C ALA A 531 -12.42 -11.55 -27.92
N ILE A 532 -13.49 -12.07 -27.32
CA ILE A 532 -14.72 -12.46 -28.02
C ILE A 532 -15.51 -11.27 -28.62
N GLU A 533 -15.27 -10.05 -28.13
CA GLU A 533 -15.93 -8.81 -28.58
C GLU A 533 -15.07 -7.97 -29.54
N VAL A 534 -13.90 -8.49 -29.93
CA VAL A 534 -13.02 -7.84 -30.91
C VAL A 534 -13.59 -8.00 -32.32
N GLU A 535 -13.74 -6.89 -33.03
CA GLU A 535 -14.26 -6.90 -34.41
C GLU A 535 -13.14 -6.74 -35.44
N VAL A 536 -13.30 -7.36 -36.61
CA VAL A 536 -12.36 -7.24 -37.72
C VAL A 536 -12.35 -5.79 -38.22
N GLY A 537 -11.24 -5.09 -38.00
CA GLY A 537 -11.09 -3.66 -38.33
C GLY A 537 -10.81 -2.76 -37.12
N ASP A 538 -10.94 -3.29 -35.90
CA ASP A 538 -10.51 -2.59 -34.69
C ASP A 538 -9.00 -2.28 -34.75
N LEU A 539 -8.65 -1.03 -34.47
CA LEU A 539 -7.27 -0.58 -34.45
C LEU A 539 -6.65 -0.90 -33.08
N VAL A 540 -5.64 -1.76 -33.02
CA VAL A 540 -4.93 -2.04 -31.76
C VAL A 540 -3.66 -1.20 -31.65
N PRO A 541 -3.27 -0.72 -30.46
CA PRO A 541 -2.01 -0.01 -30.28
C PRO A 541 -0.83 -0.96 -30.55
N GLY A 542 -0.03 -0.63 -31.56
CA GLY A 542 1.19 -1.35 -31.90
C GLY A 542 2.43 -0.61 -31.39
N VAL A 543 3.40 -1.35 -30.84
CA VAL A 543 4.71 -0.78 -30.52
C VAL A 543 5.46 -0.51 -31.82
N GLY A 544 5.80 0.76 -32.08
CA GLY A 544 6.59 1.17 -33.25
C GLY A 544 8.08 0.82 -33.13
N GLU A 545 8.68 1.03 -31.96
CA GLU A 545 10.09 0.72 -31.67
C GLU A 545 10.22 0.07 -30.27
N LEU A 546 11.03 -0.99 -30.18
CA LEU A 546 11.29 -1.71 -28.92
C LEU A 546 12.66 -1.28 -28.34
N PRO A 547 12.74 -0.80 -27.09
CA PRO A 547 13.99 -0.38 -26.45
C PRO A 547 14.77 -1.58 -25.90
N LEU A 548 15.17 -2.49 -26.79
CA LEU A 548 15.97 -3.66 -26.45
C LEU A 548 17.46 -3.28 -26.38
N GLU A 549 18.08 -3.39 -25.20
CA GLU A 549 19.55 -3.37 -25.11
C GLU A 549 20.07 -4.71 -25.60
N ARG A 550 20.58 -4.75 -26.83
CA ARG A 550 21.26 -5.92 -27.37
C ARG A 550 22.52 -6.24 -26.54
N ARG A 551 22.45 -7.22 -25.64
CA ARG A 551 23.64 -7.92 -25.15
C ARG A 551 24.04 -9.02 -26.13
N GLY A 552 25.14 -8.79 -26.85
CA GLY A 552 25.95 -9.85 -27.45
C GLY A 552 25.77 -10.07 -28.95
N GLY A 553 26.24 -9.12 -29.76
CA GLY A 553 26.37 -9.26 -31.21
C GLY A 553 26.71 -7.93 -31.85
N ALA A 554 27.97 -7.52 -31.73
CA ALA A 554 28.50 -6.22 -32.14
C ALA A 554 28.14 -5.85 -33.60
N LEU A 555 27.79 -4.58 -33.83
CA LEU A 555 28.83 -3.61 -34.15
C LEU A 555 28.72 -2.45 -33.14
N PRO A 556 29.82 -2.04 -32.49
CA PRO A 556 29.81 -0.88 -31.63
C PRO A 556 29.60 0.35 -32.51
N VAL A 557 28.76 1.28 -32.07
CA VAL A 557 28.93 2.69 -32.44
C VAL A 557 29.70 3.30 -31.26
N PRO A 558 31.04 3.42 -31.34
CA PRO A 558 31.79 4.18 -30.35
C PRO A 558 31.18 5.57 -30.20
N ALA A 559 30.79 5.89 -28.97
CA ALA A 559 30.64 7.27 -28.57
C ALA A 559 31.99 7.97 -28.79
N LEU A 560 32.01 8.89 -29.75
CA LEU A 560 33.18 9.71 -30.04
C LEU A 560 33.49 10.57 -28.81
N ARG A 561 34.59 10.24 -28.10
CA ARG A 561 35.09 11.08 -27.02
C ARG A 561 35.63 12.40 -27.60
N PRO A 562 35.46 13.54 -26.92
CA PRO A 562 35.97 14.81 -27.38
C PRO A 562 37.51 14.79 -27.30
N GLY A 563 38.19 14.95 -28.44
CA GLY A 563 39.64 15.12 -28.48
C GLY A 563 40.26 14.72 -29.81
N GLU A 564 39.95 13.53 -30.33
CA GLU A 564 40.40 13.06 -31.65
C GLU A 564 39.28 12.19 -32.25
N GLY A 565 38.23 12.85 -32.74
CA GLY A 565 37.11 12.15 -33.38
C GLY A 565 37.61 11.47 -34.67
N ARG A 566 37.49 10.15 -34.74
CA ARG A 566 37.58 9.36 -35.96
C ARG A 566 36.29 8.58 -36.10
N VAL A 567 35.76 8.45 -37.30
CA VAL A 567 34.59 7.60 -37.49
C VAL A 567 34.97 6.16 -37.14
N PRO A 568 34.14 5.45 -36.35
CA PRO A 568 34.37 4.06 -36.02
C PRO A 568 34.61 3.19 -37.26
N ARG A 569 35.57 2.26 -37.17
CA ARG A 569 35.91 1.37 -38.30
C ARG A 569 34.74 0.50 -38.73
N GLU A 570 33.84 0.20 -37.80
CA GLU A 570 32.62 -0.56 -38.06
C GLU A 570 31.63 0.19 -38.94
N VAL A 571 31.60 1.52 -38.86
CA VAL A 571 30.80 2.37 -39.75
C VAL A 571 31.51 2.54 -41.09
N LEU A 572 32.83 2.80 -41.08
CA LEU A 572 33.66 2.90 -42.30
C LEU A 572 33.61 1.64 -43.17
N GLY A 573 33.57 0.45 -42.55
CA GLY A 573 33.46 -0.86 -43.21
C GLY A 573 32.04 -1.40 -43.32
N GLY A 574 31.04 -0.71 -42.76
CA GLY A 574 29.67 -1.21 -42.61
C GLY A 574 28.89 -1.31 -43.93
N PRO A 575 27.69 -1.93 -43.91
CA PRO A 575 26.76 -1.94 -45.05
C PRO A 575 26.35 -0.51 -45.45
N ARG A 576 25.94 -0.31 -46.72
CA ARG A 576 25.57 1.02 -47.24
C ARG A 576 24.48 1.72 -46.42
N GLU A 577 23.52 0.98 -45.88
CA GLU A 577 22.44 1.52 -45.04
C GLU A 577 22.95 2.11 -43.72
N VAL A 578 23.96 1.48 -43.10
CA VAL A 578 24.56 1.96 -41.85
C VAL A 578 25.38 3.24 -42.09
N VAL A 579 26.11 3.29 -43.22
CA VAL A 579 26.84 4.50 -43.64
C VAL A 579 25.88 5.66 -43.89
N ARG A 580 24.73 5.38 -44.52
CA ARG A 580 23.69 6.36 -44.82
C ARG A 580 23.11 6.98 -43.56
N GLU A 581 22.64 6.15 -42.63
CA GLU A 581 22.04 6.62 -41.38
C GLU A 581 23.06 7.36 -40.49
N PHE A 582 24.32 6.90 -40.48
CA PHE A 582 25.38 7.62 -39.77
C PHE A 582 25.63 9.01 -40.35
N LEU A 583 25.74 9.14 -41.68
CA LEU A 583 25.91 10.43 -42.33
C LEU A 583 24.69 11.35 -42.14
N ARG A 584 23.47 10.79 -42.12
CA ARG A 584 22.23 11.54 -41.85
C ARG A 584 22.22 12.11 -40.44
N ALA A 585 22.51 11.28 -39.44
CA ALA A 585 22.63 11.71 -38.04
C ALA A 585 23.77 12.71 -37.84
N ALA A 586 24.92 12.51 -38.51
CA ALA A 586 26.03 13.43 -38.48
C ALA A 586 25.68 14.79 -39.12
N PHE A 587 24.95 14.80 -40.23
CA PHE A 587 24.52 16.03 -40.89
C PHE A 587 23.49 16.80 -40.06
N ALA A 588 22.55 16.11 -39.42
CA ALA A 588 21.57 16.74 -38.53
C ALA A 588 22.23 17.51 -37.37
N ARG A 589 23.41 17.08 -36.92
CA ARG A 589 24.11 17.67 -35.77
C ARG A 589 25.27 18.61 -36.15
N HIS A 590 25.96 18.33 -37.26
CA HIS A 590 27.20 19.02 -37.65
C HIS A 590 27.19 19.51 -39.11
N GLY A 591 26.08 19.33 -39.82
CA GLY A 591 25.86 19.79 -41.18
C GLY A 591 25.45 21.25 -41.24
N GLU A 592 25.97 21.96 -42.22
CA GLU A 592 25.59 23.32 -42.57
C GLU A 592 25.14 23.34 -44.04
N VAL A 593 23.97 23.93 -44.30
CA VAL A 593 23.50 24.19 -45.67
C VAL A 593 23.94 25.61 -46.03
N GLN A 594 24.81 25.72 -47.03
CA GLN A 594 25.29 26.99 -47.56
C GLN A 594 24.61 27.31 -48.89
N ARG A 595 24.69 28.57 -49.34
CA ARG A 595 24.05 29.00 -50.61
C ARG A 595 24.47 28.16 -51.83
N ASP A 596 25.70 27.67 -51.82
CA ASP A 596 26.30 26.89 -52.90
C ASP A 596 26.65 25.46 -52.44
N GLY A 597 25.77 24.82 -51.64
CA GLY A 597 25.86 23.39 -51.32
C GLY A 597 25.82 23.02 -49.83
N ALA A 598 26.06 21.74 -49.52
CA ALA A 598 26.02 21.19 -48.16
C ALA A 598 27.43 20.88 -47.64
N ALA A 599 27.70 21.17 -46.37
CA ALA A 599 28.99 20.94 -45.76
C ALA A 599 28.89 20.32 -44.36
N PHE A 600 29.88 19.50 -43.97
CA PHE A 600 30.04 19.00 -42.61
C PHE A 600 31.17 19.75 -41.92
N THR A 601 30.96 20.17 -40.67
CA THR A 601 32.01 20.76 -39.86
C THR A 601 32.65 19.69 -38.96
N ALA A 602 33.96 19.58 -39.01
CA ALA A 602 34.75 18.62 -38.25
C ALA A 602 35.85 19.32 -37.43
N PRO A 603 36.05 18.99 -36.15
CA PRO A 603 37.08 19.61 -35.32
C PRO A 603 38.50 19.12 -35.66
N SER A 604 38.64 17.96 -36.32
CA SER A 604 39.93 17.35 -36.67
C SER A 604 39.99 17.00 -38.16
N ARG A 605 41.20 16.95 -38.72
CA ARG A 605 41.42 16.56 -40.12
C ARG A 605 41.04 15.10 -40.36
N GLY A 606 41.33 14.23 -39.40
CA GLY A 606 41.02 12.80 -39.49
C GLY A 606 39.52 12.52 -39.57
N LEU A 607 38.69 13.26 -38.82
CA LEU A 607 37.24 13.12 -38.95
C LEU A 607 36.73 13.64 -40.30
N ALA A 608 37.33 14.72 -40.80
CA ALA A 608 36.98 15.29 -42.10
C ALA A 608 37.30 14.31 -43.25
N GLU A 609 38.45 13.63 -43.18
CA GLU A 609 38.84 12.58 -44.11
C GLU A 609 37.88 11.37 -44.01
N ASP A 610 37.52 10.94 -42.80
CA ASP A 610 36.57 9.84 -42.62
C ASP A 610 35.16 10.18 -43.16
N TYR A 611 34.66 11.42 -42.99
CA TYR A 611 33.40 11.84 -43.61
C TYR A 611 33.48 11.88 -45.14
N GLN A 612 34.61 12.32 -45.70
CA GLN A 612 34.83 12.31 -47.14
C GLN A 612 34.81 10.88 -47.70
N ASP A 613 35.45 9.92 -47.01
CA ASP A 613 35.49 8.51 -47.42
C ASP A 613 34.10 7.85 -47.38
N LEU A 614 33.29 8.15 -46.35
CA LEU A 614 31.91 7.67 -46.24
C LEU A 614 31.02 8.22 -47.36
N LEU A 615 31.14 9.52 -47.66
CA LEU A 615 30.42 10.16 -48.77
C LEU A 615 30.80 9.54 -50.11
N LEU A 616 32.09 9.24 -50.31
CA LEU A 616 32.58 8.60 -51.52
C LEU A 616 32.01 7.17 -51.70
N ARG A 617 31.81 6.40 -50.62
CA ARG A 617 31.13 5.07 -50.70
C ARG A 617 29.68 5.17 -51.16
N LEU A 618 29.01 6.29 -50.89
CA LEU A 618 27.67 6.60 -51.42
C LEU A 618 27.73 7.26 -52.80
N GLY A 619 28.93 7.39 -53.39
CA GLY A 619 29.13 7.99 -54.71
C GLY A 619 28.93 9.50 -54.73
N VAL A 620 29.06 10.16 -53.57
CA VAL A 620 28.97 11.62 -53.39
C VAL A 620 30.38 12.18 -53.29
N LEU A 621 30.76 13.04 -54.24
CA LEU A 621 32.06 13.70 -54.22
C LEU A 621 32.05 14.87 -53.24
N SER A 622 33.14 15.04 -52.50
CA SER A 622 33.32 16.14 -51.55
C SER A 622 34.78 16.59 -51.47
N SER A 623 35.01 17.79 -50.94
CA SER A 623 36.34 18.39 -50.78
C SER A 623 36.55 18.92 -49.36
N ILE A 624 37.77 18.83 -48.83
CA ILE A 624 38.10 19.26 -47.47
C ILE A 624 38.79 20.63 -47.51
N ARG A 625 38.30 21.59 -46.72
CA ARG A 625 38.91 22.91 -46.53
C ARG A 625 39.20 23.16 -45.05
N ARG A 626 40.26 23.92 -44.75
CA ARG A 626 40.59 24.30 -43.37
C ARG A 626 39.91 25.63 -43.01
N ARG A 627 39.23 25.69 -41.86
CA ARG A 627 38.52 26.89 -41.35
C ARG A 627 39.02 27.24 -39.94
N ALA A 628 38.83 28.48 -39.50
CA ALA A 628 39.27 28.90 -38.16
C ALA A 628 38.50 28.09 -37.09
N GLY A 629 39.21 27.17 -36.41
CA GLY A 629 38.64 26.26 -35.42
C GLY A 629 38.34 24.84 -35.89
N GLY A 630 38.68 24.46 -37.14
CA GLY A 630 38.49 23.09 -37.62
C GLY A 630 38.68 22.86 -39.12
N TYR A 631 37.95 21.88 -39.65
CA TYR A 631 37.94 21.44 -41.04
C TYR A 631 36.48 21.36 -41.53
N GLU A 632 36.26 21.69 -42.78
CA GLU A 632 34.95 21.68 -43.42
C GLU A 632 35.00 20.72 -44.61
N VAL A 633 34.09 19.76 -44.66
CA VAL A 633 33.93 18.81 -45.77
C VAL A 633 32.74 19.25 -46.61
N ARG A 634 33.01 19.85 -47.77
CA ARG A 634 31.98 20.41 -48.65
C ARG A 634 31.63 19.42 -49.75
N VAL A 635 30.35 19.07 -49.88
CA VAL A 635 29.84 18.25 -50.99
C VAL A 635 29.97 19.04 -52.28
N ALA A 636 30.48 18.40 -53.34
CA ALA A 636 30.64 19.02 -54.64
C ALA A 636 29.28 19.25 -55.29
N ASP A 637 29.14 20.34 -56.04
CA ASP A 637 27.85 20.76 -56.60
C ASP A 637 27.21 19.68 -57.49
N GLU A 638 28.02 18.98 -58.28
CA GLU A 638 27.61 17.89 -59.17
C GLU A 638 27.12 16.63 -58.42
N SER A 639 27.34 16.54 -57.11
CA SER A 639 26.95 15.40 -56.26
C SER A 639 25.87 15.75 -55.22
N LEU A 640 25.31 16.97 -55.26
CA LEU A 640 24.29 17.44 -54.32
C LEU A 640 22.99 16.64 -54.38
N ASP A 641 22.51 16.31 -55.59
CA ASP A 641 21.25 15.57 -55.74
C ASP A 641 21.38 14.14 -55.20
N ARG A 642 22.53 13.51 -55.46
CA ARG A 642 22.83 12.19 -54.90
C ARG A 642 23.01 12.25 -53.39
N PHE A 643 23.59 13.32 -52.84
CA PHE A 643 23.66 13.54 -51.40
C PHE A 643 22.26 13.70 -50.78
N ARG A 644 21.34 14.40 -51.45
CA ARG A 644 19.95 14.54 -50.99
C ARG A 644 19.22 13.20 -50.97
N GLU A 645 19.33 12.45 -52.05
CA GLU A 645 18.67 11.15 -52.19
C GLU A 645 19.21 10.12 -51.20
N GLU A 646 20.54 10.01 -51.13
CA GLU A 646 21.20 9.04 -50.27
C GLU A 646 21.16 9.48 -48.81
N VAL A 647 21.60 10.68 -48.45
CA VAL A 647 21.84 11.05 -47.05
C VAL A 647 20.64 11.75 -46.40
N LEU A 648 19.87 12.57 -47.11
CA LEU A 648 18.74 13.30 -46.51
C LEU A 648 17.41 12.53 -46.61
N GLY A 649 17.25 11.67 -47.63
CA GLY A 649 16.06 10.86 -47.87
C GLY A 649 14.89 11.67 -48.45
N ALA A 650 14.02 11.01 -49.24
CA ALA A 650 12.95 11.64 -50.05
C ALA A 650 11.76 12.24 -49.27
N GLN A 651 11.87 12.51 -47.97
CA GLN A 651 10.82 13.12 -47.16
C GLN A 651 11.42 14.25 -46.31
N GLY A 652 11.39 15.46 -46.87
CA GLY A 652 11.92 16.66 -46.23
C GLY A 652 11.78 17.90 -47.10
N ALA A 653 10.71 17.99 -47.91
CA ALA A 653 10.39 19.14 -48.73
C ALA A 653 8.90 19.50 -48.60
N GLU A 654 8.41 19.64 -47.37
CA GLU A 654 7.25 20.47 -47.07
C GLU A 654 7.53 21.24 -45.77
N GLY A 655 7.66 22.56 -45.89
CA GLY A 655 7.49 23.49 -44.76
C GLY A 655 8.74 24.18 -44.21
N SER A 656 9.36 25.08 -44.99
CA SER A 656 9.65 26.46 -44.56
C SER A 656 10.37 27.26 -45.66
N GLU A 657 9.62 27.70 -46.67
CA GLU A 657 9.94 28.92 -47.43
C GLU A 657 8.87 29.96 -47.09
N GLY A 658 9.30 31.19 -46.76
CA GLY A 658 8.43 32.38 -46.72
C GLY A 658 7.91 32.77 -45.35
#